data_AF-A0A5B0QWQ4-F1
#
_entry.id   AF-A0A5B0QWQ4-F1
#
_cell.length_a   1.000
_cell.length_b   1.000
_cell.length_c   1.000
_cell.angle_alpha   90.00
_cell.angle_beta   90.00
_cell.angle_gamma   90.00
#
_symmetry.space_group_name_H-M   'P 1'
#
loop_
_entity.id
_entity.type
_entity.pdbx_description
1 polymer ?
#
loop_
_entity_poly.entity_id
_entity_poly.type
_entity_poly.pdbx_seq_one_letter_code
_entity_poly.pdbx_strand_id
1 'polypeptide(L)'
;MNRTIIRTSKHASELLKRTSSRPPSIAQLSGYGARTLTSRANVVGSRSYQPMAGRWRTYSQVTEPQEEEEKKMDMDNLERVSDEVDVCIVGGGPSGLSAAIKLRQLAIEAGKAEEFRVIVIEKGAEVGSHILSGAVIESRALDELLPEWREDGSAPIVMKASSDSMKFLTARSAFPLPHPPQMNNKGNYIVSLSKVCRWLAEQAEALGVEIYSGFAGAKLLYSDDGKAVRGVITNDIGLDRSGKPKESFEPGMEFHAKTVLLAEGCHGSLSKMAIERFKLRDGKDPQTYGLGIKEVWRVKDDVYEPGKVLHTLGWPLQRDTYGGSWMYHLEDNMVSLGLVVGLDYPNPYLSPYQEFQDEYDFHVTHRNQTQSGAVLGVSPSTNESHRSHTHRSASDRGLYQKRRRRMVDVVAETDHNCSQIKSFIRQQLLSPERQSTISKITMLVIGLIAAFLEYSILLGLVGISCYYLTGYLRNKHQLNRYPGPFLAKFSRLWLGYATRFGNRYQIIHQLHQKHGRFVRIAPNELSIADPDAVHIVLGHGTGTTKSKFYDAFVAIHRGLFNTRDRADHTRKRKIISSTFSQKSILEFEPYIADTLACFLRKIDQVASEPNLVQLPPHSLDSKHLDKHWRIIDILPWFNYLAFDIIGDLAFGERFGMIERGADIAAVEKEGKVIYLPAIQILNERGEFSATQGSLPAGLRPYMKYIDPWFSRGAASVQNLTGIATNQVNLRISQTGQSRRDLLARLQTGQDADGNPMGKDELIAEALTQLIAGSDTTSNSSCAILWWVVKHPGVHKRLMEELDEHLGTEEGVISYADCKELKYLNACINETLRIHSTSSIGLPRILPQTVSFKGHILPKGLVCSVPTFEIHHDPDVWGDPFTFRPERWLEPNAKDREKAFMPFSCGPRSCIGRNLAMMELYMITSTIFKRYEFALVDPDLAELETREGFLRKPLNCWIKFKLRAV
;
A
#
# COMPACT_ATOMS: atom_id res chain seq x y z
N MET A 1 -12.08 44.25 -4.78
CA MET A 1 -11.85 45.66 -4.37
C MET A 1 -11.39 45.68 -2.92
N ASN A 2 -10.56 46.67 -2.58
CA ASN A 2 -9.96 47.02 -1.28
C ASN A 2 -8.95 46.02 -0.66
N ARG A 3 -7.66 46.36 -0.84
CA ARG A 3 -6.48 45.78 -0.20
C ARG A 3 -6.24 46.48 1.14
N THR A 4 -6.14 45.72 2.23
CA THR A 4 -5.63 46.23 3.52
C THR A 4 -4.29 45.55 3.82
N ILE A 5 -3.24 46.37 3.90
CA ILE A 5 -1.86 45.98 4.20
C ILE A 5 -1.68 46.12 5.72
N ILE A 6 -1.36 45.02 6.42
CA ILE A 6 -1.03 45.05 7.86
C ILE A 6 0.50 45.02 8.02
N ARG A 7 1.02 46.07 8.66
CA ARG A 7 2.41 46.23 9.08
C ARG A 7 2.69 45.38 10.32
N THR A 8 3.79 44.61 10.30
CA THR A 8 4.30 43.85 11.45
C THR A 8 5.08 44.76 12.41
N SER A 9 4.67 44.86 13.67
CA SER A 9 5.40 45.56 14.74
C SER A 9 6.44 44.65 15.41
N LYS A 10 7.68 45.12 15.47
CA LYS A 10 8.75 44.59 16.33
C LYS A 10 8.41 44.87 17.79
N HIS A 11 8.21 43.85 18.62
CA HIS A 11 8.42 43.88 20.09
C HIS A 11 8.32 42.45 20.66
N ALA A 12 9.42 41.70 20.59
CA ALA A 12 9.58 40.41 21.28
C ALA A 12 11.06 40.01 21.36
N SER A 13 11.92 40.90 21.89
CA SER A 13 13.36 40.63 22.02
C SER A 13 13.92 40.95 23.42
N GLU A 14 13.10 40.96 24.46
CA GLU A 14 13.56 41.42 25.79
C GLU A 14 13.11 40.57 26.99
N LEU A 15 12.91 39.26 26.79
CA LEU A 15 12.57 38.33 27.89
C LEU A 15 13.46 37.07 28.00
N LEU A 16 14.63 37.04 27.35
CA LEU A 16 15.56 35.89 27.37
C LEU A 16 16.97 36.23 27.89
N LYS A 17 17.07 37.01 28.97
CA LYS A 17 18.32 37.18 29.73
C LYS A 17 18.05 37.28 31.23
N ARG A 18 17.82 36.15 31.89
CA ARG A 18 18.15 35.90 33.29
C ARG A 18 17.95 34.40 33.57
N THR A 19 18.74 33.89 34.50
CA THR A 19 18.84 32.49 34.98
C THR A 19 19.65 31.51 34.13
N SER A 20 20.98 31.51 34.33
CA SER A 20 21.87 30.38 34.06
C SER A 20 22.57 29.98 35.36
N SER A 21 22.18 28.84 35.94
CA SER A 21 22.92 28.17 37.03
C SER A 21 23.11 26.70 36.66
N ARG A 22 24.37 26.29 36.53
CA ARG A 22 24.84 24.93 36.21
C ARG A 22 24.54 23.94 37.35
N PRO A 23 24.28 22.65 37.07
CA PRO A 23 24.47 21.57 38.05
C PRO A 23 25.86 20.90 37.94
N PRO A 24 26.35 20.24 39.01
CA PRO A 24 27.69 19.67 39.09
C PRO A 24 27.78 18.21 38.61
N SER A 25 29.00 17.82 38.23
CA SER A 25 29.47 16.50 37.82
C SER A 25 29.53 15.49 38.98
N ILE A 26 29.15 14.22 38.74
CA ILE A 26 29.36 13.09 39.67
C ILE A 26 30.27 12.02 39.02
N ALA A 27 31.06 11.41 39.90
CA ALA A 27 32.31 10.70 39.70
C ALA A 27 32.22 9.25 39.22
N GLN A 28 33.38 8.78 38.75
CA GLN A 28 33.75 7.41 38.40
C GLN A 28 33.70 6.46 39.61
N LEU A 29 33.25 5.22 39.38
CA LEU A 29 33.62 4.05 40.19
C LEU A 29 33.99 2.89 39.26
N SER A 30 35.26 2.50 39.36
CA SER A 30 35.87 1.32 38.72
C SER A 30 36.18 0.29 39.81
N GLY A 31 35.90 -1.00 39.56
CA GLY A 31 36.45 -2.08 40.40
C GLY A 31 35.83 -3.45 40.15
N TYR A 32 36.71 -4.47 40.15
CA TYR A 32 36.48 -5.93 40.04
C TYR A 32 36.31 -6.47 38.59
N GLY A 33 37.15 -7.38 38.07
CA GLY A 33 38.23 -8.18 38.64
C GLY A 33 38.32 -9.48 37.82
N ALA A 34 39.31 -9.58 36.93
CA ALA A 34 39.54 -10.74 36.07
C ALA A 34 40.24 -11.89 36.82
N ARG A 35 39.90 -13.15 36.50
CA ARG A 35 40.77 -14.31 36.75
C ARG A 35 40.77 -15.27 35.57
N THR A 36 41.98 -15.56 35.11
CA THR A 36 42.36 -16.43 33.99
C THR A 36 42.75 -17.83 34.45
N LEU A 37 42.63 -18.75 33.49
CA LEU A 37 42.95 -20.19 33.45
C LEU A 37 44.34 -20.59 33.96
N THR A 38 44.47 -21.84 34.43
CA THR A 38 45.62 -22.71 34.10
C THR A 38 45.23 -24.20 34.05
N SER A 39 45.89 -24.91 33.12
CA SER A 39 45.75 -26.31 32.72
C SER A 39 46.72 -27.26 33.46
N ARG A 40 46.46 -28.57 33.47
CA ARG A 40 47.42 -29.63 33.05
C ARG A 40 46.82 -31.05 33.02
N ALA A 41 47.26 -31.80 32.00
CA ALA A 41 47.04 -33.21 31.65
C ALA A 41 47.98 -34.15 32.47
N ASN A 42 48.10 -35.48 32.38
CA ASN A 42 47.50 -36.65 31.67
C ASN A 42 48.14 -37.93 32.32
N VAL A 43 47.82 -39.15 31.79
CA VAL A 43 48.59 -40.44 31.84
C VAL A 43 48.16 -41.47 32.92
N VAL A 44 47.97 -42.80 32.73
CA VAL A 44 47.91 -43.81 31.62
C VAL A 44 47.27 -45.10 32.20
N GLY A 45 46.63 -45.94 31.37
CA GLY A 45 46.39 -47.35 31.71
C GLY A 45 45.58 -48.13 30.65
N SER A 46 46.20 -49.12 30.02
CA SER A 46 45.77 -49.85 28.81
C SER A 46 45.11 -51.23 29.05
N ARG A 47 44.39 -51.72 28.03
CA ARG A 47 43.82 -53.09 27.77
C ARG A 47 42.48 -53.38 28.49
N SER A 48 41.46 -54.02 27.91
CA SER A 48 41.37 -55.00 26.82
C SER A 48 39.94 -55.12 26.25
N TYR A 49 39.83 -55.90 25.17
CA TYR A 49 38.75 -56.24 24.25
C TYR A 49 37.39 -56.73 24.80
N GLN A 50 36.30 -56.19 24.20
CA GLN A 50 35.13 -56.89 23.60
C GLN A 50 33.96 -57.46 24.45
N PRO A 51 32.76 -57.72 23.85
CA PRO A 51 31.58 -56.87 23.97
C PRO A 51 30.38 -57.57 24.64
N MET A 52 29.50 -56.82 25.32
CA MET A 52 28.18 -57.33 25.72
C MET A 52 27.07 -56.26 25.65
N ALA A 53 26.05 -56.63 24.88
CA ALA A 53 24.62 -56.36 25.06
C ALA A 53 24.22 -55.13 25.91
N GLY A 54 23.87 -54.05 25.22
CA GLY A 54 23.23 -52.87 25.82
C GLY A 54 21.76 -53.12 26.14
N ARG A 55 21.53 -53.50 27.39
CA ARG A 55 20.25 -53.51 28.12
C ARG A 55 19.75 -52.07 28.29
N TRP A 56 18.45 -51.87 28.06
CA TRP A 56 17.69 -50.64 28.28
C TRP A 56 18.00 -49.99 29.65
N ARG A 57 18.43 -48.71 29.64
CA ARG A 57 18.50 -47.89 30.86
C ARG A 57 17.22 -47.11 31.02
N THR A 58 16.58 -47.32 32.15
CA THR A 58 15.48 -46.54 32.73
C THR A 58 15.84 -45.05 32.74
N TYR A 59 14.98 -44.23 32.16
CA TYR A 59 15.03 -42.77 32.30
C TYR A 59 14.82 -42.42 33.78
N SER A 60 15.77 -41.65 34.31
CA SER A 60 15.65 -40.91 35.56
C SER A 60 14.36 -40.08 35.54
N GLN A 61 13.53 -40.25 36.58
CA GLN A 61 12.35 -39.43 36.84
C GLN A 61 12.77 -37.95 36.83
N VAL A 62 12.38 -37.26 35.76
CA VAL A 62 12.29 -35.80 35.76
C VAL A 62 11.09 -35.49 36.64
N THR A 63 11.33 -34.82 37.77
CA THR A 63 10.26 -34.23 38.57
C THR A 63 9.46 -33.30 37.66
N GLU A 64 8.20 -33.66 37.40
CA GLU A 64 7.24 -32.78 36.74
C GLU A 64 7.16 -31.47 37.53
N PRO A 65 7.32 -30.31 36.88
CA PRO A 65 6.88 -29.05 37.47
C PRO A 65 5.39 -29.19 37.73
N GLN A 66 4.93 -28.86 38.94
CA GLN A 66 3.50 -28.73 39.21
C GLN A 66 2.93 -27.73 38.19
N GLU A 67 2.13 -28.22 37.25
CA GLU A 67 1.33 -27.39 36.36
C GLU A 67 0.35 -26.62 37.26
N GLU A 68 0.58 -25.32 37.43
CA GLU A 68 -0.52 -24.42 37.72
C GLU A 68 -1.53 -24.59 36.58
N GLU A 69 -2.78 -24.96 36.90
CA GLU A 69 -3.90 -25.04 35.96
C GLU A 69 -4.23 -23.63 35.43
N GLU A 70 -3.40 -23.10 34.54
CA GLU A 70 -3.74 -21.95 33.72
C GLU A 70 -4.80 -22.39 32.70
N LYS A 71 -5.98 -21.77 32.79
CA LYS A 71 -7.14 -21.99 31.90
C LYS A 71 -6.71 -22.10 30.43
N LYS A 72 -6.83 -23.29 29.86
CA LYS A 72 -6.66 -23.55 28.43
C LYS A 72 -7.72 -22.74 27.66
N MET A 73 -7.28 -21.75 26.88
CA MET A 73 -8.16 -20.89 26.08
C MET A 73 -8.90 -21.75 25.04
N ASP A 74 -10.24 -21.68 25.06
CA ASP A 74 -11.10 -22.46 24.16
C ASP A 74 -11.06 -21.85 22.75
N MET A 75 -10.31 -22.51 21.86
CA MET A 75 -10.04 -22.06 20.49
C MET A 75 -11.26 -22.17 19.56
N ASP A 76 -12.28 -22.93 19.96
CA ASP A 76 -13.48 -23.16 19.17
C ASP A 76 -14.58 -22.11 19.45
N ASN A 77 -14.51 -21.39 20.57
CA ASN A 77 -15.46 -20.34 20.97
C ASN A 77 -14.88 -18.91 20.91
N LEU A 78 -13.82 -18.70 20.11
CA LEU A 78 -13.25 -17.37 19.91
C LEU A 78 -14.12 -16.52 18.99
N GLU A 79 -14.35 -15.26 19.36
CA GLU A 79 -14.98 -14.29 18.47
C GLU A 79 -14.04 -14.00 17.29
N ARG A 80 -14.50 -14.36 16.08
CA ARG A 80 -13.74 -14.21 14.83
C ARG A 80 -14.38 -13.16 13.95
N VAL A 81 -13.56 -12.35 13.29
CA VAL A 81 -14.04 -11.44 12.24
C VAL A 81 -14.63 -12.27 11.11
N SER A 82 -15.82 -11.92 10.64
CA SER A 82 -16.53 -12.62 9.58
C SER A 82 -16.79 -11.72 8.37
N ASP A 83 -16.87 -12.32 7.18
CA ASP A 83 -17.33 -11.69 5.92
C ASP A 83 -18.30 -12.62 5.20
N GLU A 84 -19.29 -12.05 4.51
CA GLU A 84 -20.33 -12.77 3.77
C GLU A 84 -20.11 -12.68 2.26
N VAL A 85 -20.10 -13.84 1.61
CA VAL A 85 -19.79 -13.98 0.17
C VAL A 85 -20.74 -14.99 -0.51
N ASP A 86 -20.89 -14.93 -1.83
CA ASP A 86 -21.71 -15.93 -2.53
C ASP A 86 -20.94 -17.24 -2.72
N VAL A 87 -19.68 -17.15 -3.14
CA VAL A 87 -18.82 -18.32 -3.35
C VAL A 87 -17.45 -18.11 -2.71
N CYS A 88 -17.08 -19.04 -1.83
CA CYS A 88 -15.73 -19.13 -1.27
C CYS A 88 -14.98 -20.32 -1.89
N ILE A 89 -13.95 -20.04 -2.66
CA ILE A 89 -13.11 -21.05 -3.31
C ILE A 89 -11.82 -21.21 -2.49
N VAL A 90 -11.50 -22.43 -2.06
CA VAL A 90 -10.27 -22.71 -1.30
C VAL A 90 -9.25 -23.35 -2.24
N GLY A 91 -8.18 -22.61 -2.56
CA GLY A 91 -7.10 -23.01 -3.45
C GLY A 91 -7.05 -22.20 -4.74
N GLY A 92 -5.99 -21.42 -4.94
CA GLY A 92 -5.69 -20.62 -6.13
C GLY A 92 -4.91 -21.38 -7.21
N GLY A 93 -5.19 -22.68 -7.37
CA GLY A 93 -4.67 -23.48 -8.47
C GLY A 93 -5.47 -23.30 -9.77
N PRO A 94 -5.09 -23.99 -10.87
CA PRO A 94 -5.78 -23.87 -12.16
C PRO A 94 -7.29 -24.12 -12.07
N SER A 95 -7.72 -25.11 -11.28
CA SER A 95 -9.13 -25.44 -11.09
C SER A 95 -9.90 -24.34 -10.36
N GLY A 96 -9.37 -23.86 -9.23
CA GLY A 96 -10.00 -22.82 -8.42
C GLY A 96 -10.12 -21.49 -9.16
N LEU A 97 -9.05 -21.07 -9.84
CA LEU A 97 -9.04 -19.83 -10.64
C LEU A 97 -9.97 -19.94 -11.85
N SER A 98 -9.98 -21.08 -12.55
CA SER A 98 -10.88 -21.29 -13.69
C SER A 98 -12.35 -21.27 -13.26
N ALA A 99 -12.68 -21.89 -12.11
CA ALA A 99 -14.01 -21.82 -11.54
C ALA A 99 -14.41 -20.38 -11.19
N ALA A 100 -13.49 -19.62 -10.56
CA ALA A 100 -13.74 -18.23 -10.20
C ALA A 100 -14.04 -17.36 -11.44
N ILE A 101 -13.23 -17.50 -12.49
CA ILE A 101 -13.41 -16.83 -13.80
C ILE A 101 -14.79 -17.18 -14.37
N LYS A 102 -15.12 -18.46 -14.47
CA LYS A 102 -16.38 -18.89 -15.11
C LYS A 102 -17.60 -18.42 -14.33
N LEU A 103 -17.56 -18.50 -13.00
CA LEU A 103 -18.62 -18.01 -12.13
C LEU A 103 -18.86 -16.51 -12.32
N ARG A 104 -17.79 -15.71 -12.45
CA ARG A 104 -17.91 -14.28 -12.73
C ARG A 104 -18.42 -14.00 -14.14
N GLN A 105 -17.97 -14.73 -15.16
CA GLN A 105 -18.51 -14.64 -16.52
C GLN A 105 -20.03 -14.89 -16.52
N LEU A 106 -20.48 -15.95 -15.85
CA LEU A 106 -21.92 -16.27 -15.73
C LEU A 106 -22.69 -15.20 -14.95
N ALA A 107 -22.12 -14.64 -13.89
CA ALA A 107 -22.73 -13.53 -13.16
C ALA A 107 -22.88 -12.27 -14.03
N ILE A 108 -21.89 -11.98 -14.87
CA ILE A 108 -21.93 -10.88 -15.84
C ILE A 108 -23.02 -11.12 -16.90
N GLU A 109 -23.05 -12.32 -17.50
CA GLU A 109 -24.07 -12.72 -18.47
C GLU A 109 -25.49 -12.64 -17.90
N ALA A 110 -25.65 -12.99 -16.61
CA ALA A 110 -26.92 -12.91 -15.89
C ALA A 110 -27.27 -11.49 -15.39
N GLY A 111 -26.41 -10.49 -15.63
CA GLY A 111 -26.62 -9.11 -15.15
C GLY A 111 -26.49 -8.92 -13.64
N LYS A 112 -25.82 -9.84 -12.94
CA LYS A 112 -25.65 -9.86 -11.47
C LYS A 112 -24.21 -9.58 -11.02
N ALA A 113 -23.39 -9.02 -11.90
CA ALA A 113 -21.95 -8.80 -11.64
C ALA A 113 -21.67 -7.97 -10.38
N GLU A 114 -22.56 -7.05 -10.00
CA GLU A 114 -22.38 -6.17 -8.83
C GLU A 114 -22.86 -6.80 -7.51
N GLU A 115 -23.65 -7.88 -7.57
CA GLU A 115 -24.24 -8.53 -6.40
C GLU A 115 -23.57 -9.86 -6.05
N PHE A 116 -22.90 -10.50 -7.02
CA PHE A 116 -22.38 -11.85 -6.87
C PHE A 116 -20.88 -11.89 -6.53
N ARG A 117 -20.54 -11.98 -5.24
CA ARG A 117 -19.15 -11.97 -4.74
C ARG A 117 -18.52 -13.36 -4.79
N VAL A 118 -17.36 -13.46 -5.44
CA VAL A 118 -16.54 -14.68 -5.51
C VAL A 118 -15.18 -14.39 -4.90
N ILE A 119 -14.81 -15.17 -3.88
CA ILE A 119 -13.50 -15.07 -3.23
C ILE A 119 -12.67 -16.34 -3.48
N VAL A 120 -11.35 -16.18 -3.54
CA VAL A 120 -10.39 -17.28 -3.61
C VAL A 120 -9.40 -17.16 -2.47
N ILE A 121 -9.35 -18.17 -1.59
CA ILE A 121 -8.39 -18.27 -0.49
C ILE A 121 -7.16 -19.05 -0.99
N GLU A 122 -5.98 -18.46 -0.87
CA GLU A 122 -4.72 -19.03 -1.33
C GLU A 122 -3.68 -19.05 -0.19
N LYS A 123 -3.20 -20.26 0.15
CA LYS A 123 -2.19 -20.49 1.20
C LYS A 123 -0.84 -19.84 0.88
N GLY A 124 -0.43 -19.87 -0.38
CA GLY A 124 0.80 -19.28 -0.86
C GLY A 124 0.80 -17.77 -0.67
N ALA A 125 1.98 -17.19 -0.40
CA ALA A 125 2.15 -15.73 -0.28
C ALA A 125 1.83 -14.95 -1.58
N GLU A 126 1.66 -15.69 -2.68
CA GLU A 126 1.06 -15.27 -3.94
C GLU A 126 0.54 -16.52 -4.67
N VAL A 127 -0.38 -16.32 -5.60
CA VAL A 127 -0.80 -17.37 -6.54
C VAL A 127 0.43 -17.87 -7.30
N GLY A 128 0.59 -19.19 -7.38
CA GLY A 128 1.72 -19.82 -8.07
C GLY A 128 3.03 -19.93 -7.28
N SER A 129 3.15 -19.31 -6.09
CA SER A 129 4.39 -19.36 -5.26
C SER A 129 4.88 -20.76 -4.88
N HIS A 130 3.96 -21.71 -4.75
CA HIS A 130 4.25 -23.09 -4.35
C HIS A 130 3.85 -24.09 -5.45
N ILE A 131 3.64 -23.59 -6.68
CA ILE A 131 3.44 -24.41 -7.89
C ILE A 131 4.79 -24.47 -8.61
N LEU A 132 5.46 -25.63 -8.61
CA LEU A 132 6.70 -25.77 -9.38
C LEU A 132 6.40 -25.89 -10.89
N SER A 133 7.25 -25.28 -11.72
CA SER A 133 7.05 -25.08 -13.16
C SER A 133 7.39 -26.33 -13.99
N GLY A 134 6.63 -26.59 -15.06
CA GLY A 134 6.81 -27.74 -15.95
C GLY A 134 5.52 -28.55 -16.11
N ALA A 135 4.66 -28.16 -17.05
CA ALA A 135 3.47 -28.91 -17.42
C ALA A 135 3.29 -28.91 -18.94
N VAL A 136 2.74 -29.99 -19.48
CA VAL A 136 2.18 -30.00 -20.85
C VAL A 136 0.68 -29.85 -20.73
N ILE A 137 0.13 -28.77 -21.27
CA ILE A 137 -1.32 -28.49 -21.22
C ILE A 137 -1.96 -28.70 -22.58
N GLU A 138 -3.04 -29.47 -22.57
CA GLU A 138 -4.03 -29.53 -23.63
C GLU A 138 -4.91 -28.27 -23.56
N SER A 139 -5.14 -27.63 -24.70
CA SER A 139 -5.63 -26.25 -24.73
C SER A 139 -7.14 -26.10 -24.73
N ARG A 140 -7.92 -27.15 -25.02
CA ARG A 140 -9.38 -27.05 -25.18
C ARG A 140 -10.06 -26.35 -24.00
N ALA A 141 -9.70 -26.69 -22.76
CA ALA A 141 -10.30 -26.07 -21.58
C ALA A 141 -10.05 -24.56 -21.53
N LEU A 142 -8.89 -24.11 -22.04
CA LEU A 142 -8.56 -22.69 -22.11
C LEU A 142 -9.22 -22.01 -23.32
N ASP A 143 -9.32 -22.72 -24.45
CA ASP A 143 -10.07 -22.28 -25.63
C ASP A 143 -11.56 -22.07 -25.29
N GLU A 144 -12.14 -22.90 -24.39
CA GLU A 144 -13.51 -22.76 -23.91
C GLU A 144 -13.67 -21.64 -22.87
N LEU A 145 -12.72 -21.49 -21.93
CA LEU A 145 -12.83 -20.53 -20.83
C LEU A 145 -12.48 -19.09 -21.24
N LEU A 146 -11.44 -18.94 -22.08
CA LEU A 146 -10.87 -17.66 -22.50
C LEU A 146 -10.52 -17.71 -24.00
N PRO A 147 -11.50 -17.72 -24.93
CA PRO A 147 -11.27 -17.98 -26.35
C PRO A 147 -10.16 -17.13 -27.01
N GLU A 148 -10.01 -15.88 -26.54
CA GLU A 148 -9.05 -14.90 -27.05
C GLU A 148 -7.63 -15.04 -26.47
N TRP A 149 -7.37 -16.05 -25.62
CA TRP A 149 -6.09 -16.20 -24.92
C TRP A 149 -4.88 -16.31 -25.87
N ARG A 150 -5.11 -16.78 -27.10
CA ARG A 150 -4.06 -16.95 -28.12
C ARG A 150 -3.62 -15.62 -28.75
N GLU A 151 -4.49 -14.62 -28.70
CA GLU A 151 -4.23 -13.26 -29.16
C GLU A 151 -3.73 -12.35 -28.03
N ASP A 152 -3.92 -12.79 -26.77
CA ASP A 152 -3.39 -12.12 -25.58
C ASP A 152 -1.86 -12.29 -25.49
N GLY A 153 -1.14 -11.24 -25.90
CA GLY A 153 0.33 -11.20 -25.80
C GLY A 153 0.88 -11.26 -24.37
N SER A 154 0.03 -11.23 -23.33
CA SER A 154 0.43 -11.45 -21.94
C SER A 154 0.33 -12.92 -21.47
N ALA A 155 -0.35 -13.79 -22.23
CA ALA A 155 -0.52 -15.18 -21.87
C ALA A 155 0.83 -15.94 -21.87
N PRO A 156 1.26 -16.57 -20.76
CA PRO A 156 2.55 -17.23 -20.64
C PRO A 156 2.56 -18.64 -21.25
N ILE A 157 1.86 -18.83 -22.36
CA ILE A 157 1.57 -20.13 -23.00
C ILE A 157 2.05 -20.08 -24.45
N VAL A 158 3.37 -20.07 -24.63
CA VAL A 158 4.00 -19.79 -25.93
C VAL A 158 4.76 -20.97 -26.54
N MET A 159 5.27 -21.89 -25.71
CA MET A 159 6.11 -23.00 -26.18
C MET A 159 5.25 -24.16 -26.66
N LYS A 160 5.09 -24.32 -27.98
CA LYS A 160 4.42 -25.48 -28.58
C LYS A 160 5.27 -26.74 -28.41
N ALA A 161 4.62 -27.87 -28.10
CA ALA A 161 5.28 -29.17 -28.14
C ALA A 161 5.68 -29.49 -29.60
N SER A 162 6.97 -29.73 -29.82
CA SER A 162 7.58 -29.94 -31.14
C SER A 162 7.80 -31.43 -31.44
N SER A 163 8.08 -32.22 -30.41
CA SER A 163 8.33 -33.65 -30.52
C SER A 163 7.94 -34.39 -29.23
N ASP A 164 7.41 -35.59 -29.39
CA ASP A 164 7.06 -36.51 -28.31
C ASP A 164 7.84 -37.81 -28.46
N SER A 165 8.39 -38.31 -27.37
CA SER A 165 9.03 -39.63 -27.36
C SER A 165 8.83 -40.34 -26.02
N MET A 166 8.77 -41.67 -26.08
CA MET A 166 8.70 -42.52 -24.90
C MET A 166 9.84 -43.54 -24.95
N LYS A 167 10.51 -43.76 -23.81
CA LYS A 167 11.65 -44.68 -23.72
C LYS A 167 11.55 -45.60 -22.50
N PHE A 168 12.00 -46.83 -22.65
CA PHE A 168 12.29 -47.72 -21.54
C PHE A 168 13.77 -47.58 -21.17
N LEU A 169 14.04 -47.27 -19.90
CA LEU A 169 15.40 -47.13 -19.38
C LEU A 169 15.79 -48.40 -18.61
N THR A 170 16.97 -48.91 -18.92
CA THR A 170 17.75 -49.76 -18.00
C THR A 170 18.81 -48.89 -17.34
N ALA A 171 19.53 -49.39 -16.33
CA ALA A 171 20.60 -48.63 -15.68
C ALA A 171 21.71 -48.10 -16.62
N ARG A 172 21.82 -48.64 -17.85
CA ARG A 172 22.90 -48.29 -18.79
C ARG A 172 22.43 -47.94 -20.19
N SER A 173 21.16 -48.11 -20.52
CA SER A 173 20.67 -48.03 -21.91
C SER A 173 19.23 -47.55 -21.98
N ALA A 174 18.86 -46.97 -23.13
CA ALA A 174 17.52 -46.48 -23.39
C ALA A 174 16.98 -47.08 -24.69
N PHE A 175 15.78 -47.65 -24.64
CA PHE A 175 15.10 -48.27 -25.78
C PHE A 175 13.83 -47.49 -26.10
N PRO A 176 13.51 -47.22 -27.37
CA PRO A 176 12.26 -46.53 -27.73
C PRO A 176 11.04 -47.41 -27.42
N LEU A 177 9.97 -46.78 -26.96
CA LEU A 177 8.65 -47.38 -26.75
C LEU A 177 7.58 -46.64 -27.56
N PRO A 178 6.55 -47.33 -28.06
CA PRO A 178 5.36 -46.65 -28.58
C PRO A 178 4.64 -45.94 -27.43
N HIS A 179 4.31 -44.67 -27.61
CA HIS A 179 3.54 -43.93 -26.61
C HIS A 179 2.03 -44.19 -26.77
N PRO A 180 1.24 -44.21 -25.67
CA PRO A 180 -0.21 -44.28 -25.75
C PRO A 180 -0.81 -43.09 -26.52
N PRO A 181 -1.98 -43.24 -27.18
CA PRO A 181 -2.65 -42.15 -27.88
C PRO A 181 -2.93 -40.93 -26.99
N GLN A 182 -3.20 -41.15 -25.71
CA GLN A 182 -3.51 -40.11 -24.72
C GLN A 182 -2.30 -39.24 -24.36
N MET A 183 -1.07 -39.70 -24.66
CA MET A 183 0.17 -38.95 -24.40
C MET A 183 0.71 -38.25 -25.65
N ASN A 184 -0.12 -38.11 -26.70
CA ASN A 184 0.22 -37.36 -27.90
C ASN A 184 0.05 -35.85 -27.62
N ASN A 185 1.13 -35.08 -27.70
CA ASN A 185 1.12 -33.66 -27.39
C ASN A 185 1.10 -32.76 -28.63
N LYS A 186 0.74 -33.30 -29.80
CA LYS A 186 0.51 -32.50 -31.00
C LYS A 186 -0.59 -31.45 -30.76
N GLY A 187 -0.22 -30.17 -30.81
CA GLY A 187 -1.12 -29.05 -30.56
C GLY A 187 -1.12 -28.53 -29.12
N ASN A 188 -0.44 -29.22 -28.20
CA ASN A 188 -0.32 -28.84 -26.80
C ASN A 188 0.88 -27.90 -26.56
N TYR A 189 0.91 -27.33 -25.36
CA TYR A 189 1.91 -26.35 -24.96
C TYR A 189 2.66 -26.79 -23.71
N ILE A 190 3.97 -26.57 -23.69
CA ILE A 190 4.82 -26.75 -22.51
C ILE A 190 4.87 -25.42 -21.76
N VAL A 191 4.53 -25.41 -20.47
CA VAL A 191 4.40 -24.18 -19.69
C VAL A 191 5.02 -24.26 -18.30
N SER A 192 5.31 -23.08 -17.75
CA SER A 192 5.39 -22.89 -16.31
C SER A 192 3.97 -22.78 -15.74
N LEU A 193 3.51 -23.81 -15.03
CA LEU A 193 2.17 -23.81 -14.44
C LEU A 193 1.98 -22.68 -13.41
N SER A 194 3.05 -22.25 -12.71
CA SER A 194 2.98 -21.09 -11.83
C SER A 194 2.76 -19.79 -12.59
N LYS A 195 3.46 -19.57 -13.72
CA LYS A 195 3.18 -18.42 -14.59
C LYS A 195 1.74 -18.45 -15.09
N VAL A 196 1.24 -19.61 -15.52
CA VAL A 196 -0.16 -19.76 -15.96
C VAL A 196 -1.15 -19.43 -14.85
N CYS A 197 -0.95 -19.93 -13.63
CA CYS A 197 -1.84 -19.59 -12.50
C CYS A 197 -1.79 -18.11 -12.14
N ARG A 198 -0.62 -17.47 -12.17
CA ARG A 198 -0.51 -16.02 -11.96
C ARG A 198 -1.31 -15.25 -13.03
N TRP A 199 -1.17 -15.63 -14.29
CA TRP A 199 -1.94 -15.02 -15.38
C TRP A 199 -3.44 -15.28 -15.22
N LEU A 200 -3.88 -16.50 -14.89
CA LEU A 200 -5.29 -16.78 -14.58
C LEU A 200 -5.81 -15.97 -13.39
N ALA A 201 -4.99 -15.71 -12.38
CA ALA A 201 -5.36 -14.82 -11.28
C ALA A 201 -5.57 -13.38 -11.76
N GLU A 202 -4.70 -12.86 -12.65
CA GLU A 202 -4.91 -11.55 -13.28
C GLU A 202 -6.22 -11.51 -14.08
N GLN A 203 -6.56 -12.58 -14.81
CA GLN A 203 -7.84 -12.68 -15.53
C GLN A 203 -9.03 -12.74 -14.56
N ALA A 204 -8.92 -13.49 -13.46
CA ALA A 204 -9.95 -13.58 -12.44
C ALA A 204 -10.18 -12.23 -11.73
N GLU A 205 -9.12 -11.55 -11.33
CA GLU A 205 -9.18 -10.21 -10.72
C GLU A 205 -9.77 -9.17 -11.69
N ALA A 206 -9.46 -9.26 -12.99
CA ALA A 206 -10.04 -8.40 -14.02
C ALA A 206 -11.57 -8.56 -14.12
N LEU A 207 -12.10 -9.74 -13.79
CA LEU A 207 -13.54 -10.02 -13.72
C LEU A 207 -14.17 -9.72 -12.35
N GLY A 208 -13.39 -9.23 -11.38
CA GLY A 208 -13.86 -8.85 -10.05
C GLY A 208 -13.85 -9.97 -9.01
N VAL A 209 -13.05 -11.04 -9.22
CA VAL A 209 -12.77 -12.03 -8.17
C VAL A 209 -11.85 -11.43 -7.10
N GLU A 210 -12.16 -11.65 -5.82
CA GLU A 210 -11.32 -11.23 -4.70
C GLU A 210 -10.35 -12.37 -4.31
N ILE A 211 -9.04 -12.17 -4.45
CA ILE A 211 -8.03 -13.20 -4.15
C ILE A 211 -7.30 -12.88 -2.84
N TYR A 212 -7.44 -13.76 -1.85
CA TYR A 212 -6.83 -13.67 -0.53
C TYR A 212 -5.62 -14.60 -0.44
N SER A 213 -4.46 -14.13 -0.88
CA SER A 213 -3.18 -14.85 -0.76
C SER A 213 -2.55 -14.73 0.63
N GLY A 214 -1.83 -15.75 1.06
CA GLY A 214 -1.14 -15.82 2.35
C GLY A 214 -1.98 -16.39 3.48
N PHE A 215 -3.21 -16.84 3.19
CA PHE A 215 -4.16 -17.37 4.16
C PHE A 215 -4.54 -18.78 3.74
N ALA A 216 -4.22 -19.79 4.56
CA ALA A 216 -4.73 -21.14 4.32
C ALA A 216 -6.10 -21.30 4.98
N GLY A 217 -6.98 -22.07 4.35
CA GLY A 217 -8.18 -22.57 5.02
C GLY A 217 -7.80 -23.58 6.11
N ALA A 218 -8.27 -23.35 7.32
CA ALA A 218 -7.93 -24.12 8.52
C ALA A 218 -9.07 -25.01 9.00
N LYS A 219 -10.32 -24.53 8.94
CA LYS A 219 -11.52 -25.27 9.37
C LYS A 219 -12.70 -25.00 8.44
N LEU A 220 -13.64 -25.94 8.41
CA LEU A 220 -14.96 -25.77 7.78
C LEU A 220 -15.97 -25.29 8.81
N LEU A 221 -16.80 -24.33 8.43
CA LEU A 221 -17.98 -23.92 9.20
C LEU A 221 -19.18 -24.73 8.72
N TYR A 222 -19.93 -25.30 9.65
CA TYR A 222 -21.13 -26.08 9.35
C TYR A 222 -22.40 -25.30 9.72
N SER A 223 -23.51 -25.59 9.04
CA SER A 223 -24.84 -25.15 9.43
C SER A 223 -25.22 -25.66 10.82
N ASP A 224 -26.20 -25.02 11.46
CA ASP A 224 -26.63 -25.37 12.82
C ASP A 224 -27.14 -26.82 12.95
N ASP A 225 -27.72 -27.36 11.87
CA ASP A 225 -28.15 -28.76 11.79
C ASP A 225 -27.00 -29.73 11.44
N GLY A 226 -25.80 -29.20 11.18
CA GLY A 226 -24.58 -29.93 10.86
C GLY A 226 -24.58 -30.63 9.49
N LYS A 227 -25.57 -30.37 8.62
CA LYS A 227 -25.76 -31.07 7.34
C LYS A 227 -25.09 -30.41 6.15
N ALA A 228 -24.74 -29.12 6.25
CA ALA A 228 -24.13 -28.36 5.17
C ALA A 228 -22.88 -27.62 5.63
N VAL A 229 -21.97 -27.36 4.70
CA VAL A 229 -20.86 -26.41 4.90
C VAL A 229 -21.41 -25.01 4.61
N ARG A 230 -21.29 -24.10 5.59
CA ARG A 230 -21.72 -22.70 5.48
C ARG A 230 -20.56 -21.71 5.32
N GLY A 231 -19.32 -22.18 5.35
CA GLY A 231 -18.16 -21.29 5.29
C GLY A 231 -16.83 -21.97 5.60
N VAL A 232 -15.79 -21.14 5.69
CA VAL A 232 -14.41 -21.55 5.96
C VAL A 232 -13.79 -20.59 6.97
N ILE A 233 -12.94 -21.11 7.86
CA ILE A 233 -12.09 -20.31 8.75
C ILE A 233 -10.66 -20.34 8.22
N THR A 234 -9.98 -19.20 8.13
CA THR A 234 -8.55 -19.17 7.81
C THR A 234 -7.68 -19.58 8.99
N ASN A 235 -6.37 -19.81 8.76
CA ASN A 235 -5.43 -20.15 9.84
C ASN A 235 -5.37 -19.09 10.93
N ASP A 236 -5.23 -19.57 12.17
CA ASP A 236 -4.79 -18.76 13.28
C ASP A 236 -3.29 -18.45 13.14
N ILE A 237 -2.89 -17.21 13.42
CA ILE A 237 -1.50 -16.74 13.38
C ILE A 237 -0.96 -16.67 14.81
N GLY A 238 0.35 -16.83 15.00
CA GLY A 238 0.99 -16.61 16.30
C GLY A 238 0.81 -17.75 17.30
N LEU A 239 0.62 -18.98 16.84
CA LEU A 239 0.74 -20.18 17.68
C LEU A 239 2.20 -20.61 17.84
N ASP A 240 2.56 -21.19 18.99
CA ASP A 240 3.84 -21.85 19.21
C ASP A 240 3.86 -23.29 18.71
N ARG A 241 5.00 -23.98 18.86
CA ARG A 241 5.16 -25.37 18.41
C ARG A 241 4.23 -26.34 19.16
N SER A 242 3.72 -25.97 20.32
CA SER A 242 2.75 -26.74 21.10
C SER A 242 1.30 -26.39 20.79
N GLY A 243 1.06 -25.49 19.83
CA GLY A 243 -0.28 -25.00 19.50
C GLY A 243 -0.83 -24.03 20.55
N LYS A 244 0.01 -23.49 21.43
CA LYS A 244 -0.39 -22.46 22.40
C LYS A 244 -0.31 -21.07 21.75
N PRO A 245 -1.30 -20.19 21.98
CA PRO A 245 -1.22 -18.78 21.64
C PRO A 245 0.07 -18.14 22.18
N LYS A 246 0.87 -17.51 21.31
CA LYS A 246 1.91 -16.55 21.72
C LYS A 246 1.25 -15.19 21.96
N GLU A 247 2.00 -14.23 22.49
CA GLU A 247 1.59 -12.82 22.54
C GLU A 247 1.17 -12.24 21.18
N SER A 248 1.64 -12.84 20.08
CA SER A 248 1.28 -12.45 18.71
C SER A 248 0.09 -13.24 18.15
N PHE A 249 -0.68 -13.96 18.98
CA PHE A 249 -1.78 -14.80 18.53
C PHE A 249 -2.88 -14.00 17.83
N GLU A 250 -3.47 -14.60 16.81
CA GLU A 250 -4.46 -13.98 15.93
C GLU A 250 -5.44 -15.07 15.51
N PRO A 251 -6.73 -14.99 15.86
CA PRO A 251 -7.70 -15.93 15.35
C PRO A 251 -7.91 -15.65 13.85
N GLY A 252 -7.91 -16.71 13.05
CA GLY A 252 -8.25 -16.65 11.62
C GLY A 252 -9.67 -16.15 11.38
N MET A 253 -9.86 -15.53 10.21
CA MET A 253 -11.10 -14.92 9.75
C MET A 253 -12.10 -15.98 9.26
N GLU A 254 -13.39 -15.71 9.46
CA GLU A 254 -14.48 -16.52 8.92
C GLU A 254 -15.00 -15.95 7.60
N PHE A 255 -15.16 -16.82 6.60
CA PHE A 255 -15.87 -16.50 5.38
C PHE A 255 -17.15 -17.32 5.34
N HIS A 256 -18.29 -16.66 5.49
CA HIS A 256 -19.61 -17.26 5.40
C HIS A 256 -20.04 -17.23 3.94
N ALA A 257 -20.30 -18.40 3.36
CA ALA A 257 -20.53 -18.53 1.93
C ALA A 257 -21.76 -19.37 1.63
N LYS A 258 -22.55 -18.94 0.64
CA LYS A 258 -23.66 -19.75 0.11
C LYS A 258 -23.16 -21.04 -0.54
N THR A 259 -21.95 -21.00 -1.11
CA THR A 259 -21.27 -22.17 -1.66
C THR A 259 -19.78 -22.13 -1.33
N VAL A 260 -19.26 -23.23 -0.79
CA VAL A 260 -17.83 -23.43 -0.59
C VAL A 260 -17.33 -24.43 -1.64
N LEU A 261 -16.33 -24.03 -2.42
CA LEU A 261 -15.68 -24.90 -3.41
C LEU A 261 -14.26 -25.24 -2.94
N LEU A 262 -14.02 -26.51 -2.64
CA LEU A 262 -12.70 -26.99 -2.22
C LEU A 262 -11.88 -27.37 -3.46
N ALA A 263 -10.90 -26.53 -3.81
CA ALA A 263 -10.03 -26.64 -4.98
C ALA A 263 -8.53 -26.75 -4.62
N GLU A 264 -8.22 -27.12 -3.38
CA GLU A 264 -6.88 -27.21 -2.79
C GLU A 264 -6.12 -28.52 -3.15
N GLY A 265 -6.64 -29.30 -4.10
CA GLY A 265 -6.04 -30.53 -4.59
C GLY A 265 -6.58 -31.81 -3.94
N CYS A 266 -6.11 -32.96 -4.42
CA CYS A 266 -6.65 -34.29 -4.08
C CYS A 266 -6.37 -34.76 -2.63
N HIS A 267 -5.56 -34.02 -1.88
CA HIS A 267 -5.24 -34.30 -0.49
C HIS A 267 -5.32 -33.03 0.37
N GLY A 268 -6.17 -32.08 -0.04
CA GLY A 268 -6.42 -30.82 0.65
C GLY A 268 -6.89 -31.01 2.09
N SER A 269 -6.47 -30.10 2.97
CA SER A 269 -6.71 -30.20 4.41
C SER A 269 -8.20 -30.16 4.74
N LEU A 270 -8.93 -29.20 4.17
CA LEU A 270 -10.37 -29.07 4.39
C LEU A 270 -11.15 -30.17 3.66
N SER A 271 -10.65 -30.62 2.51
CA SER A 271 -11.23 -31.70 1.73
C SER A 271 -11.26 -33.00 2.51
N LYS A 272 -10.18 -33.32 3.25
CA LYS A 272 -10.12 -34.46 4.18
C LYS A 272 -11.19 -34.35 5.26
N MET A 273 -11.35 -33.18 5.87
CA MET A 273 -12.36 -32.96 6.91
C MET A 273 -13.77 -33.16 6.37
N ALA A 274 -14.08 -32.62 5.18
CA ALA A 274 -15.38 -32.82 4.54
C ALA A 274 -15.64 -34.29 4.19
N ILE A 275 -14.62 -34.99 3.65
CA ILE A 275 -14.70 -36.42 3.32
C ILE A 275 -15.04 -37.25 4.56
N GLU A 276 -14.35 -37.02 5.67
CA GLU A 276 -14.56 -37.74 6.92
C GLU A 276 -15.94 -37.43 7.50
N ARG A 277 -16.29 -36.14 7.60
CA ARG A 277 -17.55 -35.67 8.20
C ARG A 277 -18.78 -36.21 7.49
N PHE A 278 -18.78 -36.16 6.16
CA PHE A 278 -19.92 -36.56 5.32
C PHE A 278 -19.79 -37.98 4.77
N LYS A 279 -18.75 -38.72 5.16
CA LYS A 279 -18.45 -40.09 4.70
C LYS A 279 -18.47 -40.22 3.18
N LEU A 280 -17.87 -39.25 2.47
CA LEU A 280 -17.94 -39.17 1.01
C LEU A 280 -17.25 -40.32 0.27
N ARG A 281 -16.56 -41.21 1.01
CA ARG A 281 -15.82 -42.36 0.49
C ARG A 281 -16.56 -43.69 0.72
N ASP A 282 -17.69 -43.68 1.45
CA ASP A 282 -18.48 -44.88 1.68
C ASP A 282 -19.01 -45.43 0.34
N GLY A 283 -18.69 -46.70 0.07
CA GLY A 283 -19.07 -47.37 -1.17
C GLY A 283 -18.41 -46.80 -2.44
N LYS A 284 -17.28 -46.10 -2.32
CA LYS A 284 -16.47 -45.58 -3.44
C LYS A 284 -15.15 -46.30 -3.56
N ASP A 285 -14.58 -46.32 -4.77
CA ASP A 285 -13.29 -46.95 -5.03
C ASP A 285 -12.14 -46.29 -4.24
N PRO A 286 -11.14 -47.07 -3.78
CA PRO A 286 -9.98 -46.56 -3.05
C PRO A 286 -9.18 -45.57 -3.90
N GLN A 287 -8.58 -44.58 -3.25
CA GLN A 287 -7.83 -43.53 -3.93
C GLN A 287 -6.43 -44.04 -4.23
N THR A 288 -5.98 -43.85 -5.46
CA THR A 288 -4.58 -44.09 -5.83
C THR A 288 -3.76 -42.88 -5.44
N TYR A 289 -2.67 -43.10 -4.71
CA TYR A 289 -1.73 -42.05 -4.34
C TYR A 289 -0.39 -42.26 -5.02
N GLY A 290 0.32 -41.15 -5.26
CA GLY A 290 1.66 -41.17 -5.82
C GLY A 290 2.53 -40.05 -5.28
N LEU A 291 3.84 -40.27 -5.35
CA LEU A 291 4.88 -39.30 -5.07
C LEU A 291 5.48 -38.83 -6.39
N GLY A 292 5.48 -37.53 -6.63
CA GLY A 292 6.23 -36.90 -7.71
C GLY A 292 7.46 -36.18 -7.16
N ILE A 293 8.54 -36.14 -7.92
CA ILE A 293 9.70 -35.28 -7.67
C ILE A 293 9.97 -34.52 -8.95
N LYS A 294 10.27 -33.23 -8.82
CA LYS A 294 10.43 -32.32 -9.95
C LYS A 294 11.61 -31.40 -9.74
N GLU A 295 12.34 -31.18 -10.81
CA GLU A 295 13.41 -30.19 -10.88
C GLU A 295 13.30 -29.35 -12.13
N VAL A 296 13.79 -28.11 -12.04
CA VAL A 296 13.92 -27.21 -13.18
C VAL A 296 15.38 -26.80 -13.31
N TRP A 297 15.94 -27.07 -14.48
CA TRP A 297 17.33 -26.84 -14.83
C TRP A 297 17.42 -25.74 -15.89
N ARG A 298 18.39 -24.83 -15.78
CA ARG A 298 18.82 -24.00 -16.90
C ARG A 298 19.98 -24.69 -17.59
N VAL A 299 19.82 -25.03 -18.86
CA VAL A 299 20.81 -25.78 -19.65
C VAL A 299 21.47 -24.88 -20.69
N LYS A 300 22.61 -25.32 -21.25
CA LYS A 300 23.30 -24.61 -22.32
C LYS A 300 22.56 -24.76 -23.67
N ASP A 301 22.79 -23.82 -24.58
CA ASP A 301 22.16 -23.78 -25.91
C ASP A 301 22.40 -25.06 -26.73
N ASP A 302 23.57 -25.67 -26.59
CA ASP A 302 24.00 -26.85 -27.38
C ASP A 302 23.28 -28.16 -27.02
N VAL A 303 22.63 -28.20 -25.86
CA VAL A 303 21.87 -29.35 -25.34
C VAL A 303 20.37 -29.06 -25.19
N TYR A 304 19.94 -27.87 -25.58
CA TYR A 304 18.56 -27.38 -25.47
C TYR A 304 17.80 -27.59 -26.79
N GLU A 305 16.70 -28.35 -26.72
CA GLU A 305 15.81 -28.62 -27.85
C GLU A 305 14.40 -28.08 -27.56
N PRO A 306 14.05 -26.85 -28.00
CA PRO A 306 12.77 -26.20 -27.68
C PRO A 306 11.55 -27.06 -28.01
N GLY A 307 10.60 -27.17 -27.07
CA GLY A 307 9.34 -27.87 -27.29
C GLY A 307 9.44 -29.40 -27.22
N LYS A 308 10.61 -29.97 -26.90
CA LYS A 308 10.79 -31.41 -26.78
C LYS A 308 10.14 -31.97 -25.51
N VAL A 309 9.41 -33.06 -25.69
CA VAL A 309 8.75 -33.84 -24.64
C VAL A 309 9.28 -35.28 -24.66
N LEU A 310 9.75 -35.74 -23.51
CA LEU A 310 10.22 -37.11 -23.32
C LEU A 310 9.62 -37.69 -22.05
N HIS A 311 9.05 -38.88 -22.18
CA HIS A 311 8.60 -39.69 -21.05
C HIS A 311 9.43 -40.96 -20.98
N THR A 312 9.70 -41.45 -19.77
CA THR A 312 10.45 -42.69 -19.61
C THR A 312 9.85 -43.60 -18.54
N LEU A 313 10.07 -44.90 -18.71
CA LEU A 313 9.69 -45.98 -17.80
C LEU A 313 10.90 -46.83 -17.44
N GLY A 314 10.81 -47.58 -16.35
CA GLY A 314 11.89 -48.44 -15.89
C GLY A 314 12.80 -47.69 -14.92
N TRP A 315 14.10 -47.66 -15.21
CA TRP A 315 15.11 -47.09 -14.32
C TRP A 315 14.81 -45.62 -13.92
N PRO A 316 14.90 -45.23 -12.64
CA PRO A 316 15.47 -45.96 -11.50
C PRO A 316 14.49 -46.88 -10.75
N LEU A 317 13.25 -47.01 -11.22
CA LEU A 317 12.23 -47.80 -10.53
C LEU A 317 12.38 -49.31 -10.78
N GLN A 318 12.03 -50.11 -9.75
CA GLN A 318 11.94 -51.56 -9.87
C GLN A 318 10.73 -51.97 -10.73
N ARG A 319 10.77 -53.18 -11.29
CA ARG A 319 9.75 -53.66 -12.25
C ARG A 319 8.34 -53.80 -11.66
N ASP A 320 8.25 -53.97 -10.35
CA ASP A 320 7.02 -54.10 -9.56
C ASP A 320 6.55 -52.76 -8.96
N THR A 321 7.23 -51.66 -9.27
CA THR A 321 6.87 -50.32 -8.82
C THR A 321 6.21 -49.54 -9.95
N TYR A 322 4.94 -49.15 -9.77
CA TYR A 322 4.26 -48.27 -10.72
C TYR A 322 4.92 -46.89 -10.73
N GLY A 323 5.25 -46.37 -11.91
CA GLY A 323 5.81 -45.04 -12.03
C GLY A 323 6.51 -44.79 -13.36
N GLY A 324 7.08 -43.61 -13.48
CA GLY A 324 7.77 -43.15 -14.68
C GLY A 324 8.28 -41.72 -14.52
N SER A 325 9.10 -41.28 -15.45
CA SER A 325 9.74 -39.97 -15.40
C SER A 325 9.50 -39.19 -16.68
N TRP A 326 9.80 -37.89 -16.64
CA TRP A 326 9.68 -37.02 -17.79
C TRP A 326 10.84 -36.02 -17.90
N MET A 327 10.97 -35.46 -19.10
CA MET A 327 11.80 -34.32 -19.43
C MET A 327 11.06 -33.41 -20.41
N TYR A 328 10.85 -32.14 -20.05
CA TYR A 328 10.21 -31.14 -20.91
C TYR A 328 11.14 -29.94 -21.12
N HIS A 329 11.38 -29.58 -22.38
CA HIS A 329 12.16 -28.40 -22.74
C HIS A 329 11.24 -27.17 -22.83
N LEU A 330 11.34 -26.31 -21.81
CA LEU A 330 10.58 -25.07 -21.64
C LEU A 330 11.32 -23.88 -22.27
N GLU A 331 10.67 -22.72 -22.30
CA GLU A 331 11.29 -21.44 -22.67
C GLU A 331 12.54 -21.08 -21.84
N ASP A 332 13.31 -20.09 -22.31
CA ASP A 332 14.51 -19.55 -21.66
C ASP A 332 15.61 -20.58 -21.33
N ASN A 333 15.74 -21.60 -22.17
CA ASN A 333 16.68 -22.72 -22.01
C ASN A 333 16.45 -23.49 -20.70
N MET A 334 15.20 -23.58 -20.27
CA MET A 334 14.84 -24.35 -19.09
C MET A 334 14.40 -25.76 -19.47
N VAL A 335 14.72 -26.73 -18.60
CA VAL A 335 14.29 -28.12 -18.73
C VAL A 335 13.66 -28.55 -17.42
N SER A 336 12.42 -29.04 -17.46
CA SER A 336 11.78 -29.69 -16.32
C SER A 336 12.05 -31.18 -16.39
N LEU A 337 12.59 -31.72 -15.30
CA LEU A 337 12.78 -33.14 -15.07
C LEU A 337 11.84 -33.57 -13.94
N GLY A 338 11.39 -34.81 -13.97
CA GLY A 338 10.73 -35.36 -12.80
C GLY A 338 10.45 -36.85 -12.87
N LEU A 339 10.06 -37.41 -11.73
CA LEU A 339 9.76 -38.82 -11.51
C LEU A 339 8.47 -38.93 -10.71
N VAL A 340 7.52 -39.76 -11.16
CA VAL A 340 6.32 -40.14 -10.42
C VAL A 340 6.44 -41.60 -10.02
N VAL A 341 6.09 -41.91 -8.78
CA VAL A 341 6.08 -43.24 -8.18
C VAL A 341 4.73 -43.47 -7.50
N GLY A 342 4.03 -44.56 -7.79
CA GLY A 342 2.83 -44.97 -7.04
C GLY A 342 3.17 -45.30 -5.60
N LEU A 343 2.25 -45.13 -4.66
CA LEU A 343 2.48 -45.43 -3.23
C LEU A 343 2.14 -46.88 -2.83
N ASP A 344 1.95 -47.75 -3.83
CA ASP A 344 1.65 -49.17 -3.68
C ASP A 344 2.89 -50.09 -3.82
N TYR A 345 4.11 -49.52 -3.81
CA TYR A 345 5.33 -50.30 -3.86
C TYR A 345 5.54 -51.16 -2.60
N PRO A 346 6.03 -52.40 -2.74
CA PRO A 346 6.23 -53.30 -1.61
C PRO A 346 7.42 -52.92 -0.70
N ASN A 347 8.38 -52.13 -1.19
CA ASN A 347 9.58 -51.76 -0.45
C ASN A 347 9.43 -50.41 0.29
N PRO A 348 9.21 -50.40 1.62
CA PRO A 348 9.02 -49.17 2.37
C PRO A 348 10.29 -48.32 2.52
N TYR A 349 11.46 -48.84 2.14
CA TYR A 349 12.75 -48.14 2.18
C TYR A 349 13.10 -47.42 0.88
N LEU A 350 12.27 -47.54 -0.17
CA LEU A 350 12.47 -46.80 -1.41
C LEU A 350 12.42 -45.30 -1.09
N SER A 351 13.49 -44.58 -1.47
CA SER A 351 13.56 -43.13 -1.38
C SER A 351 13.51 -42.56 -2.80
N PRO A 352 12.32 -42.20 -3.33
CA PRO A 352 12.20 -41.67 -4.69
C PRO A 352 13.13 -40.48 -4.94
N TYR A 353 13.45 -39.70 -3.91
CA TYR A 353 14.37 -38.56 -4.00
C TYR A 353 15.81 -38.98 -4.24
N GLN A 354 16.30 -39.99 -3.50
CA GLN A 354 17.65 -40.51 -3.72
C GLN A 354 17.77 -41.19 -5.08
N GLU A 355 16.77 -42.01 -5.45
CA GLU A 355 16.73 -42.64 -6.77
C GLU A 355 16.72 -41.60 -7.92
N PHE A 356 16.05 -40.47 -7.70
CA PHE A 356 16.05 -39.37 -8.67
C PHE A 356 17.42 -38.68 -8.77
N GLN A 357 18.01 -38.28 -7.63
CA GLN A 357 19.29 -37.55 -7.58
C GLN A 357 20.51 -38.40 -7.99
N ASP A 358 20.60 -39.61 -7.45
CA ASP A 358 21.82 -40.43 -7.54
C ASP A 358 21.86 -41.22 -8.86
N GLU A 359 20.70 -41.60 -9.38
CA GLU A 359 20.61 -42.59 -10.47
C GLU A 359 19.93 -42.05 -11.75
N TYR A 360 18.91 -41.19 -11.63
CA TYR A 360 18.20 -40.65 -12.80
C TYR A 360 18.87 -39.41 -13.40
N ASP A 361 19.30 -38.44 -12.60
CA ASP A 361 19.93 -37.19 -13.07
C ASP A 361 21.22 -37.45 -13.87
N PHE A 362 21.94 -38.52 -13.53
CA PHE A 362 23.19 -38.90 -14.20
C PHE A 362 23.03 -39.95 -15.31
N HIS A 363 21.79 -40.36 -15.61
CA HIS A 363 21.53 -41.36 -16.63
C HIS A 363 21.93 -40.87 -18.03
N VAL A 364 22.50 -41.76 -18.87
CA VAL A 364 23.07 -41.44 -20.20
C VAL A 364 22.10 -40.70 -21.14
N THR A 365 20.79 -40.85 -20.93
CA THR A 365 19.75 -40.18 -21.74
C THR A 365 19.68 -38.67 -21.51
N HIS A 366 20.07 -38.18 -20.33
CA HIS A 366 19.88 -36.78 -19.91
C HIS A 366 21.11 -36.16 -19.25
N ARG A 367 22.17 -36.95 -19.05
CA ARG A 367 23.43 -36.54 -18.41
C ARG A 367 24.06 -35.31 -19.03
N ASN A 368 23.92 -35.11 -20.34
CA ASN A 368 24.48 -33.94 -21.02
C ASN A 368 23.76 -32.64 -20.59
N GLN A 369 22.45 -32.69 -20.33
CA GLN A 369 21.65 -31.57 -19.83
C GLN A 369 21.98 -31.27 -18.36
N THR A 370 22.04 -32.30 -17.50
CA THR A 370 22.28 -32.13 -16.05
C THR A 370 23.75 -31.79 -15.72
N GLN A 371 24.74 -32.26 -16.49
CA GLN A 371 26.15 -31.89 -16.30
C GLN A 371 26.52 -30.51 -16.83
N SER A 372 25.74 -29.97 -17.77
CA SER A 372 26.00 -28.66 -18.39
C SER A 372 25.19 -27.52 -17.77
N GLY A 373 24.11 -27.84 -17.07
CA GLY A 373 23.15 -26.88 -16.52
C GLY A 373 23.35 -26.56 -15.04
N ALA A 374 22.62 -25.54 -14.57
CA ALA A 374 22.50 -25.20 -13.16
C ALA A 374 21.05 -25.42 -12.70
N VAL A 375 20.89 -26.06 -11.54
CA VAL A 375 19.58 -26.26 -10.90
C VAL A 375 19.03 -24.90 -10.45
N LEU A 376 17.84 -24.54 -10.92
CA LEU A 376 17.15 -23.32 -10.50
C LEU A 376 16.17 -23.57 -9.35
N GLY A 377 15.69 -24.80 -9.19
CA GLY A 377 14.83 -25.20 -8.09
C GLY A 377 14.53 -26.69 -8.07
N VAL A 378 14.36 -27.22 -6.87
CA VAL A 378 14.00 -28.62 -6.58
C VAL A 378 12.71 -28.60 -5.77
N SER A 379 11.72 -29.41 -6.14
CA SER A 379 10.54 -29.65 -5.31
C SER A 379 10.24 -31.14 -5.25
N PRO A 380 10.04 -31.72 -4.05
CA PRO A 380 9.15 -32.85 -3.95
C PRO A 380 7.75 -32.36 -4.33
N SER A 381 7.08 -33.07 -5.23
CA SER A 381 5.67 -32.91 -5.53
C SER A 381 4.98 -34.22 -5.20
N THR A 382 4.77 -34.54 -3.94
CA THR A 382 3.89 -35.67 -3.65
C THR A 382 2.45 -35.23 -3.99
N ASN A 383 1.46 -36.09 -3.83
CA ASN A 383 0.18 -35.58 -3.33
C ASN A 383 0.34 -34.91 -1.92
N GLU A 384 1.41 -34.13 -1.66
CA GLU A 384 1.88 -33.48 -0.43
C GLU A 384 3.37 -32.95 -0.51
N SER A 385 3.85 -32.35 0.59
CA SER A 385 5.04 -31.49 0.69
C SER A 385 5.77 -31.68 2.04
N HIS A 386 7.10 -31.67 2.09
CA HIS A 386 7.88 -31.36 3.31
C HIS A 386 9.24 -30.69 2.99
N ARG A 387 9.62 -29.67 3.80
CA ARG A 387 10.89 -28.91 3.74
C ARG A 387 11.91 -29.46 4.75
N SER A 388 13.17 -29.57 4.35
CA SER A 388 14.34 -29.64 5.25
C SER A 388 15.34 -28.53 4.91
N HIS A 389 15.79 -27.81 5.93
CA HIS A 389 16.76 -26.71 5.85
C HIS A 389 18.21 -27.20 5.78
N THR A 390 19.01 -26.69 4.85
CA THR A 390 20.46 -26.46 5.01
C THR A 390 20.92 -25.33 4.08
N HIS A 391 21.49 -24.25 4.64
CA HIS A 391 22.26 -23.25 3.89
C HIS A 391 23.74 -23.39 4.27
N ARG A 392 24.62 -23.51 3.27
CA ARG A 392 26.06 -23.25 3.40
C ARG A 392 26.50 -22.22 2.37
N SER A 393 27.32 -21.29 2.88
CA SER A 393 28.02 -20.22 2.19
C SER A 393 29.03 -20.72 1.15
N ALA A 394 29.24 -19.95 0.09
CA ALA A 394 30.47 -20.00 -0.69
C ALA A 394 30.87 -18.58 -1.14
N SER A 395 31.96 -18.11 -0.55
CA SER A 395 32.75 -16.95 -0.94
C SER A 395 33.72 -17.28 -2.07
N ASP A 396 34.18 -16.22 -2.73
CA ASP A 396 35.33 -16.10 -3.63
C ASP A 396 35.26 -16.74 -5.03
N ARG A 397 35.41 -15.86 -6.03
CA ARG A 397 36.55 -15.89 -6.97
C ARG A 397 36.63 -14.61 -7.79
N GLY A 398 37.76 -13.93 -7.67
CA GLY A 398 38.15 -12.84 -8.55
C GLY A 398 38.94 -13.29 -9.78
N LEU A 399 39.00 -12.35 -10.74
CA LEU A 399 39.99 -12.13 -11.79
C LEU A 399 40.08 -13.15 -12.95
N TYR A 400 39.88 -12.67 -14.19
CA TYR A 400 41.01 -12.37 -15.09
C TYR A 400 40.65 -11.58 -16.37
N GLN A 401 41.63 -10.77 -16.80
CA GLN A 401 41.92 -10.14 -18.11
C GLN A 401 41.13 -8.91 -18.59
N LYS A 402 41.70 -7.69 -18.63
CA LYS A 402 42.91 -7.11 -19.30
C LYS A 402 42.81 -6.91 -20.82
N ARG A 403 42.82 -5.61 -21.16
CA ARG A 403 43.57 -4.93 -22.26
C ARG A 403 43.01 -5.14 -23.67
N ARG A 404 42.94 -4.15 -24.58
CA ARG A 404 43.49 -2.78 -24.74
C ARG A 404 42.84 -2.27 -26.08
N ARG A 405 42.73 -0.99 -26.47
CA ARG A 405 43.69 0.11 -26.39
C ARG A 405 43.10 1.39 -27.04
N ARG A 406 43.39 2.54 -26.41
CA ARG A 406 43.96 3.80 -26.98
C ARG A 406 43.01 4.71 -27.79
N MET A 407 43.13 6.04 -27.79
CA MET A 407 44.18 7.03 -27.43
C MET A 407 43.47 8.41 -27.42
N VAL A 408 43.83 9.49 -26.72
CA VAL A 408 45.05 10.31 -26.77
C VAL A 408 44.97 11.36 -25.64
N ASP A 409 46.06 11.55 -24.90
CA ASP A 409 46.32 12.71 -24.01
C ASP A 409 46.69 13.96 -24.82
N VAL A 410 46.40 15.16 -24.33
CA VAL A 410 47.32 16.33 -24.43
C VAL A 410 46.80 17.53 -23.60
N VAL A 411 47.62 17.87 -22.61
CA VAL A 411 48.04 19.21 -22.13
C VAL A 411 47.12 20.00 -21.18
N ALA A 412 47.60 20.04 -19.93
CA ALA A 412 47.51 21.17 -19.01
C ALA A 412 48.75 22.07 -19.20
N GLU A 413 48.54 23.37 -19.40
CA GLU A 413 49.49 24.44 -19.07
C GLU A 413 48.79 25.81 -19.21
N THR A 414 48.43 26.41 -18.08
CA THR A 414 47.99 27.81 -18.00
C THR A 414 48.63 28.43 -16.77
N ASP A 415 49.77 29.10 -16.94
CA ASP A 415 50.19 30.19 -16.06
C ASP A 415 51.36 31.03 -16.62
N HIS A 416 51.11 31.83 -17.66
CA HIS A 416 51.90 33.05 -17.95
C HIS A 416 51.26 33.83 -19.11
N ASN A 417 50.46 34.86 -18.83
CA ASN A 417 50.24 36.07 -19.67
C ASN A 417 49.01 36.86 -19.23
N CYS A 418 49.01 37.42 -18.01
CA CYS A 418 47.90 38.29 -17.57
C CYS A 418 48.32 39.67 -17.01
N SER A 419 49.61 40.03 -17.09
CA SER A 419 50.11 41.34 -16.63
C SER A 419 50.41 42.36 -17.74
N GLN A 420 50.64 41.95 -19.00
CA GLN A 420 50.94 42.89 -20.09
C GLN A 420 49.71 43.38 -20.90
N ILE A 421 48.59 42.64 -20.88
CA ILE A 421 47.37 43.05 -21.62
C ILE A 421 46.55 44.09 -20.83
N LYS A 422 46.70 44.14 -19.50
CA LYS A 422 45.97 45.07 -18.64
C LYS A 422 46.49 46.51 -18.68
N SER A 423 47.77 46.75 -19.03
CA SER A 423 48.34 48.10 -19.13
C SER A 423 48.07 48.76 -20.49
N PHE A 424 48.05 47.98 -21.58
CA PHE A 424 47.78 48.48 -22.94
C PHE A 424 46.32 48.95 -23.11
N ILE A 425 45.37 48.23 -22.50
CA ILE A 425 43.94 48.56 -22.57
C ILE A 425 43.60 49.82 -21.74
N ARG A 426 44.36 50.12 -20.68
CA ARG A 426 44.08 51.25 -19.78
C ARG A 426 44.49 52.62 -20.34
N GLN A 427 45.41 52.67 -21.31
CA GLN A 427 45.90 53.93 -21.90
C GLN A 427 45.20 54.36 -23.21
N GLN A 428 44.49 53.48 -23.91
CA GLN A 428 43.80 53.82 -25.17
C GLN A 428 42.30 54.15 -25.05
N LEU A 429 41.68 54.01 -23.88
CA LEU A 429 40.21 54.09 -23.70
C LEU A 429 39.66 55.45 -23.21
N LEU A 430 40.48 56.49 -23.08
CA LEU A 430 40.08 57.78 -22.47
C LEU A 430 40.33 58.99 -23.39
N SER A 431 39.81 58.98 -24.62
CA SER A 431 39.65 60.21 -25.42
C SER A 431 38.17 60.62 -25.55
N PRO A 432 37.81 61.91 -25.39
CA PRO A 432 36.42 62.38 -25.35
C PRO A 432 35.60 62.06 -26.63
N GLU A 433 36.24 62.04 -27.79
CA GLU A 433 35.57 61.77 -29.09
C GLU A 433 35.22 60.28 -29.29
N ARG A 434 35.99 59.34 -28.69
CA ARG A 434 35.67 57.91 -28.75
C ARG A 434 34.57 57.51 -27.78
N GLN A 435 34.42 58.20 -26.63
CA GLN A 435 33.30 57.94 -25.71
C GLN A 435 31.94 58.26 -26.33
N SER A 436 31.83 59.30 -27.17
CA SER A 436 30.61 59.63 -27.93
C SER A 436 30.26 58.56 -28.95
N THR A 437 31.27 58.05 -29.69
CA THR A 437 31.09 57.01 -30.71
C THR A 437 30.78 55.64 -30.09
N ILE A 438 31.46 55.27 -29.00
CA ILE A 438 31.16 54.06 -28.23
C ILE A 438 29.76 54.16 -27.61
N SER A 439 29.34 55.31 -27.08
CA SER A 439 27.98 55.50 -26.56
C SER A 439 26.91 55.33 -27.65
N LYS A 440 27.12 55.90 -28.85
CA LYS A 440 26.20 55.73 -29.99
C LYS A 440 26.13 54.29 -30.49
N ILE A 441 27.26 53.59 -30.60
CA ILE A 441 27.30 52.17 -30.98
C ILE A 441 26.64 51.31 -29.88
N THR A 442 26.89 51.62 -28.60
CA THR A 442 26.28 50.91 -27.47
C THR A 442 24.76 51.11 -27.46
N MET A 443 24.26 52.32 -27.69
CA MET A 443 22.82 52.60 -27.82
C MET A 443 22.20 51.88 -29.03
N LEU A 444 22.90 51.79 -30.16
CA LEU A 444 22.43 51.10 -31.35
C LEU A 444 22.41 49.57 -31.16
N VAL A 445 23.43 49.02 -30.49
CA VAL A 445 23.49 47.60 -30.09
C VAL A 445 22.42 47.27 -29.05
N ILE A 446 22.19 48.13 -28.05
CA ILE A 446 21.10 47.98 -27.09
C ILE A 446 19.74 48.02 -27.81
N GLY A 447 19.55 48.93 -28.78
CA GLY A 447 18.34 49.00 -29.59
C GLY A 447 18.10 47.76 -30.45
N LEU A 448 19.15 47.22 -31.08
CA LEU A 448 19.06 45.97 -31.84
C LEU A 448 18.80 44.75 -30.94
N ILE A 449 19.41 44.70 -29.76
CA ILE A 449 19.15 43.66 -28.76
C ILE A 449 17.71 43.75 -28.26
N ALA A 450 17.20 44.96 -27.98
CA ALA A 450 15.83 45.18 -27.55
C ALA A 450 14.83 44.75 -28.64
N ALA A 451 15.05 45.15 -29.90
CA ALA A 451 14.23 44.71 -31.02
C ALA A 451 14.28 43.19 -31.22
N PHE A 452 15.47 42.58 -31.15
CA PHE A 452 15.61 41.12 -31.24
C PHE A 452 14.88 40.41 -30.09
N LEU A 453 14.92 40.97 -28.87
CA LEU A 453 14.20 40.45 -27.71
C LEU A 453 12.68 40.55 -27.90
N GLU A 454 12.17 41.68 -28.39
CA GLU A 454 10.75 41.88 -28.71
C GLU A 454 10.26 40.89 -29.77
N TYR A 455 10.99 40.75 -30.88
CA TYR A 455 10.67 39.77 -31.93
C TYR A 455 10.74 38.33 -31.41
N SER A 456 11.72 38.01 -30.57
CA SER A 456 11.86 36.68 -29.96
C SER A 456 10.70 36.37 -29.00
N ILE A 457 10.27 37.35 -28.21
CA ILE A 457 9.09 37.22 -27.34
C ILE A 457 7.83 37.00 -28.18
N LEU A 458 7.64 37.80 -29.25
CA LEU A 458 6.49 37.66 -30.14
C LEU A 458 6.46 36.29 -30.84
N LEU A 459 7.58 35.85 -31.42
CA LEU A 459 7.74 34.51 -32.01
C LEU A 459 7.48 33.42 -30.98
N GLY A 460 7.95 33.58 -29.74
CA GLY A 460 7.67 32.67 -28.63
C GLY A 460 6.17 32.60 -28.30
N LEU A 461 5.49 33.75 -28.21
CA LEU A 461 4.04 33.83 -27.96
C LEU A 461 3.22 33.21 -29.10
N VAL A 462 3.61 33.45 -30.36
CA VAL A 462 3.00 32.81 -31.54
C VAL A 462 3.22 31.31 -31.50
N GLY A 463 4.45 30.84 -31.21
CA GLY A 463 4.77 29.42 -31.08
C GLY A 463 3.95 28.72 -29.99
N ILE A 464 3.82 29.35 -28.81
CA ILE A 464 2.98 28.86 -27.70
C ILE A 464 1.51 28.82 -28.11
N SER A 465 1.02 29.87 -28.78
CA SER A 465 -0.37 29.95 -29.25
C SER A 465 -0.66 28.85 -30.29
N CYS A 466 0.24 28.64 -31.25
CA CYS A 466 0.16 27.56 -32.22
C CYS A 466 0.21 26.18 -31.55
N TYR A 467 1.06 25.97 -30.53
CA TYR A 467 1.11 24.71 -29.78
C TYR A 467 -0.23 24.37 -29.12
N TYR A 468 -0.87 25.34 -28.45
CA TYR A 468 -2.17 25.10 -27.81
C TYR A 468 -3.31 25.01 -28.82
N LEU A 469 -3.27 25.81 -29.90
CA LEU A 469 -4.26 25.78 -30.97
C LEU A 469 -4.23 24.45 -31.73
N THR A 470 -3.05 23.96 -32.08
CA THR A 470 -2.90 22.63 -32.71
C THR A 470 -3.38 21.51 -31.80
N GLY A 471 -3.12 21.58 -30.50
CA GLY A 471 -3.69 20.65 -29.51
C GLY A 471 -5.22 20.66 -29.49
N TYR A 472 -5.84 21.85 -29.54
CA TYR A 472 -7.29 22.03 -29.61
C TYR A 472 -7.89 21.48 -30.92
N LEU A 473 -7.30 21.80 -32.06
CA LEU A 473 -7.76 21.36 -33.38
C LEU A 473 -7.60 19.85 -33.57
N ARG A 474 -6.49 19.28 -33.09
CA ARG A 474 -6.25 17.82 -33.14
C ARG A 474 -7.28 17.04 -32.33
N ASN A 475 -7.77 17.62 -31.22
CA ASN A 475 -8.84 17.06 -30.38
C ASN A 475 -8.70 15.54 -30.16
N LYS A 476 -7.49 15.07 -29.81
CA LYS A 476 -7.10 13.64 -29.81
C LYS A 476 -8.10 12.74 -29.06
N HIS A 477 -8.66 13.23 -27.97
CA HIS A 477 -9.61 12.50 -27.12
C HIS A 477 -11.08 12.87 -27.38
N GLN A 478 -11.35 13.60 -28.47
CA GLN A 478 -12.68 14.05 -28.86
C GLN A 478 -13.43 14.76 -27.72
N LEU A 479 -12.73 15.60 -26.96
CA LEU A 479 -13.30 16.29 -25.79
C LEU A 479 -14.05 17.59 -26.14
N ASN A 480 -13.94 18.10 -27.37
CA ASN A 480 -14.65 19.32 -27.80
C ASN A 480 -16.17 19.23 -27.72
N ARG A 481 -16.74 18.01 -27.68
CA ARG A 481 -18.18 17.76 -27.48
C ARG A 481 -18.65 17.96 -26.04
N TYR A 482 -17.75 17.89 -25.06
CA TYR A 482 -18.11 18.06 -23.67
C TYR A 482 -18.07 19.55 -23.28
N PRO A 483 -19.05 20.01 -22.50
CA PRO A 483 -19.08 21.36 -21.97
C PRO A 483 -17.97 21.58 -20.93
N GLY A 484 -17.65 22.84 -20.65
CA GLY A 484 -16.65 23.23 -19.66
C GLY A 484 -16.08 24.63 -19.93
N PRO A 485 -15.18 25.13 -19.06
CA PRO A 485 -14.59 26.45 -19.23
C PRO A 485 -13.86 26.58 -20.56
N PHE A 486 -13.97 27.73 -21.22
CA PHE A 486 -13.33 27.96 -22.52
C PHE A 486 -11.82 27.69 -22.48
N LEU A 487 -11.14 28.16 -21.43
CA LEU A 487 -9.70 27.94 -21.24
C LEU A 487 -9.33 26.46 -21.03
N ALA A 488 -10.25 25.63 -20.53
CA ALA A 488 -10.03 24.19 -20.35
C ALA A 488 -9.82 23.47 -21.68
N LYS A 489 -10.28 24.06 -22.80
CA LYS A 489 -10.08 23.51 -24.14
C LYS A 489 -8.62 23.58 -24.61
N PHE A 490 -7.87 24.55 -24.09
CA PHE A 490 -6.52 24.87 -24.54
C PHE A 490 -5.46 24.49 -23.51
N SER A 491 -5.69 24.78 -22.23
CA SER A 491 -4.65 24.62 -21.22
C SER A 491 -5.18 24.23 -19.84
N ARG A 492 -4.30 23.70 -18.99
CA ARG A 492 -4.57 23.45 -17.57
C ARG A 492 -4.36 24.69 -16.69
N LEU A 493 -3.90 25.81 -17.26
CA LEU A 493 -3.58 27.03 -16.49
C LEU A 493 -4.76 27.53 -15.65
N TRP A 494 -5.97 27.51 -16.20
CA TRP A 494 -7.17 27.92 -15.48
C TRP A 494 -7.44 27.05 -14.24
N LEU A 495 -7.20 25.73 -14.36
CA LEU A 495 -7.37 24.78 -13.26
C LEU A 495 -6.27 25.00 -12.20
N GLY A 496 -5.03 25.26 -12.65
CA GLY A 496 -3.95 25.67 -11.74
C GLY A 496 -4.26 26.97 -10.98
N TYR A 497 -4.88 27.95 -11.66
CA TYR A 497 -5.37 29.17 -11.03
C TYR A 497 -6.46 28.88 -9.98
N ALA A 498 -7.48 28.10 -10.34
CA ALA A 498 -8.55 27.71 -9.41
C ALA A 498 -8.00 27.01 -8.15
N THR A 499 -7.05 26.06 -8.32
CA THR A 499 -6.40 25.36 -7.21
C THR A 499 -5.56 26.31 -6.35
N ARG A 500 -4.82 27.26 -6.95
CA ARG A 500 -3.97 28.22 -6.23
C ARG A 500 -4.75 29.10 -5.24
N PHE A 501 -6.00 29.41 -5.55
CA PHE A 501 -6.87 30.20 -4.68
C PHE A 501 -7.70 29.37 -3.71
N GLY A 502 -7.70 28.04 -3.86
CA GLY A 502 -8.31 27.10 -2.93
C GLY A 502 -9.80 26.85 -3.13
N ASN A 503 -10.31 27.18 -4.33
CA ASN A 503 -11.75 27.11 -4.66
C ASN A 503 -12.05 26.05 -5.72
N ARG A 504 -11.16 25.06 -5.93
CA ARG A 504 -11.27 24.15 -7.07
C ARG A 504 -12.56 23.31 -6.98
N TYR A 505 -12.88 22.69 -5.85
CA TYR A 505 -14.09 21.85 -5.72
C TYR A 505 -15.36 22.66 -5.94
N GLN A 506 -15.45 23.87 -5.38
CA GLN A 506 -16.61 24.75 -5.57
C GLN A 506 -16.80 25.12 -7.04
N ILE A 507 -15.70 25.45 -7.74
CA ILE A 507 -15.75 25.76 -9.17
C ILE A 507 -16.15 24.52 -9.98
N ILE A 508 -15.60 23.34 -9.68
CA ILE A 508 -15.97 22.10 -10.36
C ILE A 508 -17.43 21.73 -10.11
N HIS A 509 -17.91 21.90 -8.87
CA HIS A 509 -19.31 21.70 -8.50
C HIS A 509 -20.24 22.61 -9.28
N GLN A 510 -19.96 23.93 -9.30
CA GLN A 510 -20.73 24.89 -10.09
C GLN A 510 -20.74 24.54 -11.58
N LEU A 511 -19.65 23.98 -12.12
CA LEU A 511 -19.61 23.54 -13.50
C LEU A 511 -20.49 22.30 -13.72
N HIS A 512 -20.50 21.33 -12.81
CA HIS A 512 -21.38 20.17 -12.90
C HIS A 512 -22.86 20.56 -12.75
N GLN A 513 -23.18 21.49 -11.84
CA GLN A 513 -24.52 22.07 -11.73
C GLN A 513 -24.96 22.75 -13.04
N LYS A 514 -24.05 23.45 -13.72
CA LYS A 514 -24.36 24.15 -14.98
C LYS A 514 -24.42 23.25 -16.21
N HIS A 515 -23.60 22.21 -16.26
CA HIS A 515 -23.31 21.47 -17.49
C HIS A 515 -23.64 19.98 -17.41
N GLY A 516 -24.07 19.50 -16.25
CA GLY A 516 -24.44 18.10 -16.01
C GLY A 516 -23.27 17.21 -15.61
N ARG A 517 -23.48 15.90 -15.77
CA ARG A 517 -22.61 14.82 -15.24
C ARG A 517 -21.20 14.79 -15.84
N PHE A 518 -20.99 15.32 -17.05
CA PHE A 518 -19.70 15.26 -17.77
C PHE A 518 -19.17 16.65 -18.11
N VAL A 519 -18.03 17.04 -17.51
CA VAL A 519 -17.43 18.37 -17.70
C VAL A 519 -15.96 18.25 -18.09
N ARG A 520 -15.58 18.89 -19.19
CA ARG A 520 -14.18 19.03 -19.59
C ARG A 520 -13.49 20.07 -18.71
N ILE A 521 -12.50 19.62 -17.94
CA ILE A 521 -11.75 20.48 -17.01
C ILE A 521 -10.30 20.72 -17.46
N ALA A 522 -9.82 19.97 -18.45
CA ALA A 522 -8.53 20.25 -19.08
C ALA A 522 -8.48 19.73 -20.52
N PRO A 523 -7.40 20.02 -21.27
CA PRO A 523 -7.30 19.63 -22.67
C PRO A 523 -7.45 18.12 -22.91
N ASN A 524 -7.05 17.32 -21.92
CA ASN A 524 -7.07 15.86 -21.92
C ASN A 524 -7.69 15.27 -20.64
N GLU A 525 -8.53 16.04 -19.92
CA GLU A 525 -9.16 15.60 -18.67
C GLU A 525 -10.67 15.87 -18.64
N LEU A 526 -11.43 14.83 -18.30
CA LEU A 526 -12.87 14.84 -18.13
C LEU A 526 -13.22 14.57 -16.67
N SER A 527 -13.97 15.47 -16.05
CA SER A 527 -14.58 15.31 -14.73
C SER A 527 -15.95 14.66 -14.89
N ILE A 528 -16.23 13.61 -14.13
CA ILE A 528 -17.44 12.81 -14.20
C ILE A 528 -18.08 12.78 -12.82
N ALA A 529 -19.27 13.38 -12.69
CA ALA A 529 -20.06 13.45 -11.47
C ALA A 529 -21.15 12.39 -11.50
N ASP A 530 -20.79 11.12 -11.64
CA ASP A 530 -21.73 10.00 -11.74
C ASP A 530 -21.25 8.84 -10.86
N PRO A 531 -22.07 8.30 -9.93
CA PRO A 531 -21.66 7.22 -9.03
C PRO A 531 -21.13 5.99 -9.76
N ASP A 532 -21.70 5.62 -10.90
CA ASP A 532 -21.28 4.43 -11.66
C ASP A 532 -19.88 4.61 -12.28
N ALA A 533 -19.44 5.86 -12.46
CA ALA A 533 -18.10 6.15 -12.98
C ALA A 533 -16.99 5.78 -11.98
N VAL A 534 -17.31 5.64 -10.70
CA VAL A 534 -16.37 5.20 -9.65
C VAL A 534 -15.78 3.83 -10.01
N HIS A 535 -16.61 2.88 -10.45
CA HIS A 535 -16.18 1.53 -10.81
C HIS A 535 -15.30 1.49 -12.05
N ILE A 536 -15.50 2.41 -12.99
CA ILE A 536 -14.75 2.47 -14.25
C ILE A 536 -13.40 3.19 -14.06
N VAL A 537 -13.38 4.23 -13.24
CA VAL A 537 -12.20 5.09 -13.09
C VAL A 537 -11.32 4.60 -11.94
N LEU A 538 -11.91 4.24 -10.80
CA LEU A 538 -11.21 3.92 -9.55
C LEU A 538 -11.30 2.44 -9.16
N GLY A 539 -12.24 1.67 -9.72
CA GLY A 539 -12.52 0.27 -9.36
C GLY A 539 -11.39 -0.74 -9.64
N HIS A 540 -11.55 -1.94 -9.08
CA HIS A 540 -10.71 -3.11 -9.35
C HIS A 540 -10.85 -3.57 -10.81
N GLY A 541 -9.83 -4.24 -11.36
CA GLY A 541 -9.84 -4.74 -12.75
C GLY A 541 -9.74 -3.68 -13.86
N THR A 542 -9.99 -2.40 -13.57
CA THR A 542 -10.02 -1.31 -14.57
C THR A 542 -8.69 -1.06 -15.30
N GLY A 543 -7.58 -1.48 -14.70
CA GLY A 543 -6.22 -1.25 -15.19
C GLY A 543 -5.79 0.22 -15.25
N THR A 544 -6.56 1.15 -14.68
CA THR A 544 -6.24 2.57 -14.73
C THR A 544 -5.00 2.92 -13.91
N THR A 545 -4.28 3.95 -14.34
CA THR A 545 -3.06 4.42 -13.65
C THR A 545 -3.22 5.85 -13.17
N LYS A 546 -2.52 6.22 -12.10
CA LYS A 546 -2.47 7.60 -11.60
C LYS A 546 -1.89 8.53 -12.67
N SER A 547 -2.53 9.67 -12.89
CA SER A 547 -2.08 10.66 -13.89
C SER A 547 -0.81 11.42 -13.47
N LYS A 548 -0.28 12.29 -14.37
CA LYS A 548 0.86 13.19 -14.10
C LYS A 548 0.60 14.26 -13.03
N PHE A 549 -0.63 14.33 -12.50
CA PHE A 549 -0.97 15.13 -11.34
C PHE A 549 -0.12 14.72 -10.11
N TYR A 550 0.04 13.41 -9.89
CA TYR A 550 0.71 12.85 -8.72
C TYR A 550 2.23 13.09 -8.70
N ASP A 551 2.83 13.44 -9.84
CA ASP A 551 4.27 13.74 -9.93
C ASP A 551 4.65 14.97 -9.10
N ALA A 552 3.70 15.89 -8.83
CA ALA A 552 3.94 17.07 -7.99
C ALA A 552 4.01 16.77 -6.48
N PHE A 553 3.71 15.53 -6.08
CA PHE A 553 3.74 15.07 -4.69
C PHE A 553 5.00 14.24 -4.37
N VAL A 554 5.90 14.06 -5.33
CA VAL A 554 7.18 13.38 -5.11
C VAL A 554 8.14 14.33 -4.40
N ALA A 555 8.73 13.87 -3.30
CA ALA A 555 9.71 14.63 -2.52
C ALA A 555 11.14 14.12 -2.76
N ILE A 556 11.48 12.94 -2.23
CA ILE A 556 12.77 12.26 -2.46
C ILE A 556 12.57 11.10 -3.44
N HIS A 557 11.82 10.10 -2.97
CA HIS A 557 11.46 8.90 -3.71
C HIS A 557 9.94 8.82 -3.85
N ARG A 558 9.45 8.00 -4.78
CA ARG A 558 8.00 7.73 -4.85
C ARG A 558 7.58 6.87 -3.67
N GLY A 559 6.55 7.33 -2.97
CA GLY A 559 5.86 6.59 -1.93
C GLY A 559 4.57 5.95 -2.48
N LEU A 560 3.92 5.09 -1.70
CA LEU A 560 2.70 4.38 -2.10
C LEU A 560 1.63 5.33 -2.67
N PHE A 561 1.48 6.51 -2.07
CA PHE A 561 0.51 7.53 -2.50
C PHE A 561 0.77 8.08 -3.91
N ASN A 562 2.02 8.26 -4.33
CA ASN A 562 2.35 8.94 -5.59
C ASN A 562 3.00 8.02 -6.65
N THR A 563 3.22 6.74 -6.35
CA THR A 563 3.62 5.72 -7.33
C THR A 563 2.52 5.52 -8.38
N ARG A 564 2.88 5.72 -9.64
CA ARG A 564 1.96 5.63 -10.79
C ARG A 564 2.01 4.27 -11.49
N ASP A 565 3.21 3.69 -11.55
CA ASP A 565 3.40 2.34 -12.08
C ASP A 565 2.56 1.32 -11.29
N ARG A 566 2.05 0.29 -11.97
CA ARG A 566 1.19 -0.72 -11.33
C ARG A 566 2.02 -1.73 -10.55
N ALA A 567 3.07 -2.27 -11.15
CA ALA A 567 3.90 -3.29 -10.52
C ALA A 567 4.60 -2.76 -9.27
N ASP A 568 5.23 -1.58 -9.35
CA ASP A 568 5.87 -0.95 -8.19
C ASP A 568 4.86 -0.61 -7.09
N HIS A 569 3.66 -0.14 -7.46
CA HIS A 569 2.63 0.11 -6.46
C HIS A 569 2.14 -1.16 -5.78
N THR A 570 1.93 -2.24 -6.53
CA THR A 570 1.54 -3.54 -5.97
C THR A 570 2.61 -4.05 -5.01
N ARG A 571 3.89 -3.98 -5.39
CA ARG A 571 5.03 -4.33 -4.53
C ARG A 571 5.02 -3.52 -3.23
N LYS A 572 4.96 -2.19 -3.32
CA LYS A 572 4.88 -1.30 -2.15
C LYS A 572 3.67 -1.58 -1.27
N ARG A 573 2.49 -1.75 -1.88
CA ARG A 573 1.25 -2.03 -1.15
C ARG A 573 1.35 -3.36 -0.40
N LYS A 574 1.96 -4.39 -1.01
CA LYS A 574 2.19 -5.69 -0.37
C LYS A 574 3.01 -5.52 0.92
N ILE A 575 4.14 -4.80 0.85
CA ILE A 575 5.01 -4.53 2.00
C ILE A 575 4.26 -3.82 3.13
N ILE A 576 3.43 -2.82 2.80
CA ILE A 576 2.84 -1.91 3.77
C ILE A 576 1.48 -2.42 4.31
N SER A 577 0.73 -3.21 3.53
CA SER A 577 -0.65 -3.60 3.85
C SER A 577 -0.79 -4.33 5.18
N SER A 578 0.15 -5.21 5.53
CA SER A 578 0.15 -5.94 6.80
C SER A 578 0.22 -4.99 8.01
N THR A 579 0.93 -3.86 7.87
CA THR A 579 1.08 -2.83 8.90
C THR A 579 -0.23 -2.12 9.23
N PHE A 580 -1.15 -2.04 8.26
CA PHE A 580 -2.47 -1.43 8.41
C PHE A 580 -3.59 -2.46 8.46
N SER A 581 -3.28 -3.72 8.79
CA SER A 581 -4.29 -4.73 9.11
C SER A 581 -5.02 -4.39 10.40
N GLN A 582 -6.24 -4.89 10.57
CA GLN A 582 -7.04 -4.64 11.78
C GLN A 582 -6.31 -5.04 13.07
N LYS A 583 -5.65 -6.20 13.08
CA LYS A 583 -4.77 -6.64 14.18
C LYS A 583 -3.70 -5.60 14.51
N SER A 584 -2.94 -5.18 13.50
CA SER A 584 -1.80 -4.27 13.73
C SER A 584 -2.27 -2.92 14.26
N ILE A 585 -3.46 -2.49 13.83
CA ILE A 585 -4.07 -1.24 14.29
C ILE A 585 -4.54 -1.35 15.75
N LEU A 586 -5.10 -2.49 16.17
CA LEU A 586 -5.42 -2.73 17.59
C LEU A 586 -4.16 -2.72 18.49
N GLU A 587 -3.01 -3.17 17.99
CA GLU A 587 -1.74 -3.02 18.72
C GLU A 587 -1.29 -1.55 18.85
N PHE A 588 -1.78 -0.66 18.00
CA PHE A 588 -1.48 0.77 18.06
C PHE A 588 -2.39 1.55 19.02
N GLU A 589 -3.55 0.99 19.36
CA GLU A 589 -4.54 1.63 20.22
C GLU A 589 -3.96 2.18 21.54
N PRO A 590 -3.10 1.45 22.29
CA PRO A 590 -2.53 1.99 23.52
C PRO A 590 -1.72 3.28 23.34
N TYR A 591 -1.02 3.42 22.20
CA TYR A 591 -0.25 4.62 21.87
C TYR A 591 -1.16 5.80 21.51
N ILE A 592 -2.25 5.52 20.80
CA ILE A 592 -3.30 6.49 20.47
C ILE A 592 -3.97 6.96 21.76
N ALA A 593 -4.35 6.01 22.63
CA ALA A 593 -5.00 6.29 23.91
C ALA A 593 -4.12 7.14 24.84
N ASP A 594 -2.83 6.84 24.96
CA ASP A 594 -1.93 7.65 25.79
C ASP A 594 -1.73 9.08 25.24
N THR A 595 -1.66 9.22 23.91
CA THR A 595 -1.60 10.54 23.27
C THR A 595 -2.90 11.31 23.46
N LEU A 596 -4.05 10.65 23.33
CA LEU A 596 -5.37 11.24 23.59
C LEU A 596 -5.55 11.61 25.07
N ALA A 597 -5.03 10.81 26.00
CA ALA A 597 -5.03 11.15 27.43
C ALA A 597 -4.17 12.40 27.71
N CYS A 598 -3.04 12.55 27.03
CA CYS A 598 -2.25 13.78 27.09
C CYS A 598 -3.03 14.99 26.59
N PHE A 599 -3.75 14.82 25.48
CA PHE A 599 -4.65 15.84 24.95
C PHE A 599 -5.74 16.22 25.96
N LEU A 600 -6.42 15.25 26.57
CA LEU A 600 -7.44 15.53 27.59
C LEU A 600 -6.87 16.31 28.78
N ARG A 601 -5.72 15.90 29.33
CA ARG A 601 -5.07 16.64 30.42
C ARG A 601 -4.84 18.10 30.05
N LYS A 602 -4.45 18.36 28.80
CA LYS A 602 -4.20 19.72 28.33
C LYS A 602 -5.47 20.51 28.10
N ILE A 603 -6.51 19.91 27.53
CA ILE A 603 -7.81 20.55 27.34
C ILE A 603 -8.52 20.79 28.69
N ASP A 604 -8.36 19.92 29.68
CA ASP A 604 -8.83 20.12 31.05
C ASP A 604 -8.12 21.30 31.74
N GLN A 605 -6.81 21.44 31.51
CA GLN A 605 -6.08 22.62 31.97
C GLN A 605 -6.67 23.90 31.36
N VAL A 606 -6.90 23.91 30.05
CA VAL A 606 -7.55 25.03 29.34
C VAL A 606 -8.97 25.28 29.89
N ALA A 607 -9.74 24.24 30.19
CA ALA A 607 -11.07 24.34 30.77
C ALA A 607 -11.06 24.99 32.17
N SER A 608 -10.04 24.68 32.98
CA SER A 608 -9.92 25.15 34.36
C SER A 608 -9.33 26.56 34.49
N GLU A 609 -8.63 27.08 33.48
CA GLU A 609 -8.00 28.41 33.51
C GLU A 609 -9.05 29.55 33.48
N PRO A 610 -9.23 30.35 34.55
CA PRO A 610 -10.36 31.30 34.66
C PRO A 610 -10.35 32.47 33.68
N ASN A 611 -9.18 32.75 33.07
CA ASN A 611 -8.94 33.95 32.25
C ASN A 611 -8.55 33.63 30.79
N LEU A 612 -8.53 32.35 30.39
CA LEU A 612 -8.17 31.99 29.03
C LEU A 612 -9.38 32.17 28.10
N VAL A 613 -9.52 33.38 27.55
CA VAL A 613 -10.40 33.66 26.42
C VAL A 613 -9.52 33.91 25.20
N GLN A 614 -9.30 32.89 24.38
CA GLN A 614 -8.82 33.15 23.02
C GLN A 614 -10.02 33.72 22.26
N LEU A 615 -10.01 35.03 22.01
CA LEU A 615 -11.09 35.67 21.26
C LEU A 615 -10.86 35.53 19.76
N PRO A 616 -11.92 35.31 18.96
CA PRO A 616 -11.83 35.41 17.51
C PRO A 616 -11.31 36.80 17.10
N PRO A 617 -10.58 36.93 15.97
CA PRO A 617 -10.09 38.22 15.47
C PRO A 617 -11.19 39.27 15.21
N HIS A 618 -12.44 38.82 15.06
CA HIS A 618 -13.62 39.65 14.81
C HIS A 618 -14.77 39.25 15.75
N SER A 619 -14.87 39.97 16.88
CA SER A 619 -16.04 40.15 17.77
C SER A 619 -16.69 38.95 18.49
N LEU A 620 -16.66 39.04 19.82
CA LEU A 620 -17.82 38.95 20.74
C LEU A 620 -17.49 39.81 21.97
N ASP A 621 -18.42 40.64 22.45
CA ASP A 621 -18.25 41.41 23.70
C ASP A 621 -18.18 40.39 24.85
N SER A 622 -17.00 40.20 25.44
CA SER A 622 -16.73 39.16 26.45
C SER A 622 -17.51 39.35 27.76
N LYS A 623 -18.30 40.43 27.87
CA LYS A 623 -19.07 40.83 29.05
C LYS A 623 -20.25 39.92 29.41
N HIS A 624 -20.66 39.00 28.53
CA HIS A 624 -21.82 38.13 28.75
C HIS A 624 -21.53 36.62 28.72
N LEU A 625 -20.25 36.20 28.69
CA LEU A 625 -19.96 34.77 28.86
C LEU A 625 -20.13 34.35 30.32
N ASP A 626 -20.93 33.31 30.54
CA ASP A 626 -20.95 32.58 31.81
C ASP A 626 -19.52 32.13 32.15
N LYS A 627 -19.11 32.33 33.41
CA LYS A 627 -17.76 32.05 33.93
C LYS A 627 -17.33 30.58 33.77
N HIS A 628 -18.24 29.68 33.47
CA HIS A 628 -17.97 28.25 33.31
C HIS A 628 -17.56 27.84 31.89
N TRP A 629 -17.87 28.64 30.87
CA TRP A 629 -17.51 28.33 29.48
C TRP A 629 -16.13 28.90 29.11
N ARG A 630 -15.40 28.20 28.24
CA ARG A 630 -14.13 28.64 27.65
C ARG A 630 -14.24 28.73 26.14
N ILE A 631 -13.53 29.69 25.55
CA ILE A 631 -13.48 29.89 24.10
C ILE A 631 -12.09 29.55 23.58
N ILE A 632 -12.04 28.67 22.59
CA ILE A 632 -10.82 28.30 21.86
C ILE A 632 -11.12 28.06 20.39
N ASP A 633 -10.10 28.21 19.55
CA ASP A 633 -10.07 27.57 18.23
C ASP A 633 -9.63 26.11 18.43
N ILE A 634 -10.51 25.15 18.18
CA ILE A 634 -10.21 23.72 18.40
C ILE A 634 -9.40 23.10 17.26
N LEU A 635 -9.37 23.72 16.08
CA LEU A 635 -8.67 23.15 14.92
C LEU A 635 -7.16 22.95 15.17
N PRO A 636 -6.40 23.93 15.72
CA PRO A 636 -5.00 23.71 16.10
C PRO A 636 -4.81 22.54 17.05
N TRP A 637 -5.71 22.35 18.02
CA TRP A 637 -5.64 21.26 18.99
C TRP A 637 -5.83 19.89 18.34
N PHE A 638 -6.77 19.74 17.41
CA PHE A 638 -6.89 18.51 16.62
C PHE A 638 -5.69 18.28 15.71
N ASN A 639 -5.07 19.34 15.19
CA ASN A 639 -3.82 19.20 14.45
C ASN A 639 -2.68 18.71 15.36
N TYR A 640 -2.52 19.27 16.56
CA TYR A 640 -1.51 18.81 17.52
C TYR A 640 -1.72 17.34 17.89
N LEU A 641 -2.97 16.96 18.15
CA LEU A 641 -3.34 15.59 18.46
C LEU A 641 -2.97 14.61 17.33
N ALA A 642 -3.44 14.87 16.11
CA ALA A 642 -3.18 13.97 14.99
C ALA A 642 -1.68 13.92 14.63
N PHE A 643 -0.95 15.04 14.75
CA PHE A 643 0.49 15.10 14.50
C PHE A 643 1.30 14.34 15.55
N ASP A 644 0.92 14.43 16.83
CA ASP A 644 1.57 13.68 17.90
C ASP A 644 1.22 12.18 17.83
N ILE A 645 -0.02 11.79 17.49
CA ILE A 645 -0.41 10.38 17.27
C ILE A 645 0.45 9.77 16.16
N ILE A 646 0.44 10.37 14.96
CA ILE A 646 1.19 9.79 13.85
C ILE A 646 2.70 9.90 14.07
N GLY A 647 3.18 10.90 14.82
CA GLY A 647 4.57 10.98 15.23
C GLY A 647 4.98 9.79 16.09
N ASP A 648 4.16 9.47 17.09
CA ASP A 648 4.38 8.35 17.98
C ASP A 648 4.33 7.00 17.25
N LEU A 649 3.38 6.84 16.33
CA LEU A 649 3.22 5.63 15.53
C LEU A 649 4.29 5.49 14.42
N ALA A 650 4.68 6.57 13.74
CA ALA A 650 5.57 6.52 12.58
C ALA A 650 7.06 6.73 12.93
N PHE A 651 7.38 7.26 14.12
CA PHE A 651 8.77 7.51 14.51
C PHE A 651 9.11 6.97 15.91
N GLY A 652 8.11 6.49 16.66
CA GLY A 652 8.30 5.92 17.99
C GLY A 652 8.37 6.98 19.10
N GLU A 653 8.14 8.26 18.80
CA GLU A 653 8.02 9.35 19.78
C GLU A 653 7.09 10.47 19.29
N ARG A 654 6.39 11.12 20.22
CA ARG A 654 5.57 12.31 19.96
C ARG A 654 6.44 13.51 19.59
N PHE A 655 5.90 14.42 18.78
CA PHE A 655 6.57 15.71 18.53
C PHE A 655 6.46 16.66 19.73
N GLY A 656 5.48 16.44 20.61
CA GLY A 656 5.25 17.23 21.83
C GLY A 656 4.47 18.51 21.55
N MET A 657 3.63 18.53 20.50
CA MET A 657 2.83 19.69 20.13
C MET A 657 1.69 19.92 21.12
N ILE A 658 1.06 18.85 21.60
CA ILE A 658 -0.03 18.92 22.59
C ILE A 658 0.46 19.59 23.87
N GLU A 659 1.57 19.11 24.44
CA GLU A 659 2.10 19.59 25.72
C GLU A 659 2.46 21.07 25.67
N ARG A 660 3.08 21.50 24.56
CA ARG A 660 3.48 22.89 24.31
C ARG A 660 2.27 23.77 23.95
N GLY A 661 1.20 23.20 23.42
CA GLY A 661 0.06 23.94 22.87
C GLY A 661 0.45 24.81 21.67
N ALA A 662 1.46 24.39 20.89
CA ALA A 662 2.03 25.19 19.81
C ALA A 662 2.49 24.32 18.63
N ASP A 663 2.28 24.84 17.40
CA ASP A 663 2.80 24.26 16.16
C ASP A 663 4.33 24.44 16.09
N ILE A 664 5.05 23.57 16.81
CA ILE A 664 6.50 23.61 16.89
C ILE A 664 7.03 22.18 16.89
N ALA A 665 7.77 21.82 15.85
CA ALA A 665 8.56 20.59 15.78
C ALA A 665 10.06 20.91 15.81
N ALA A 666 10.81 20.13 16.59
CA ALA A 666 12.27 20.19 16.62
C ALA A 666 12.85 19.46 15.41
N VAL A 667 13.79 20.09 14.72
CA VAL A 667 14.48 19.54 13.56
C VAL A 667 15.96 19.75 13.71
N GLU A 668 16.75 18.70 13.57
CA GLU A 668 18.20 18.85 13.50
C GLU A 668 18.60 19.19 12.06
N LYS A 669 19.20 20.38 11.88
CA LYS A 669 19.75 20.83 10.60
C LYS A 669 21.19 21.27 10.81
N GLU A 670 22.12 20.57 10.17
CA GLU A 670 23.57 20.84 10.25
C GLU A 670 24.10 20.85 11.70
N GLY A 671 23.64 19.91 12.54
CA GLY A 671 24.05 19.79 13.94
C GLY A 671 23.44 20.83 14.88
N LYS A 672 22.43 21.59 14.44
CA LYS A 672 21.66 22.54 15.26
C LYS A 672 20.19 22.15 15.29
N VAL A 673 19.60 22.14 16.48
CA VAL A 673 18.15 21.99 16.64
C VAL A 673 17.48 23.33 16.30
N ILE A 674 16.68 23.34 15.24
CA ILE A 674 15.82 24.45 14.84
C ILE A 674 14.36 24.07 15.09
N TYR A 675 13.54 25.06 15.38
CA TYR A 675 12.11 24.88 15.61
C TYR A 675 11.33 25.43 14.42
N LEU A 676 10.48 24.60 13.83
CA LEU A 676 9.70 24.94 12.64
C LEU A 676 8.19 24.67 12.88
N PRO A 677 7.30 25.48 12.29
CA PRO A 677 5.86 25.25 12.32
C PRO A 677 5.48 24.13 11.35
N ALA A 678 5.39 22.89 11.84
CA ALA A 678 5.27 21.72 10.98
C ALA A 678 3.86 21.58 10.37
N ILE A 679 2.81 21.96 11.09
CA ILE A 679 1.43 21.94 10.58
C ILE A 679 1.27 23.01 9.50
N GLN A 680 1.79 24.23 9.71
CA GLN A 680 1.80 25.25 8.67
C GLN A 680 2.56 24.77 7.41
N ILE A 681 3.75 24.21 7.59
CA ILE A 681 4.58 23.67 6.49
C ILE A 681 3.83 22.56 5.74
N LEU A 682 3.17 21.66 6.46
CA LEU A 682 2.36 20.58 5.90
C LEU A 682 1.20 21.12 5.05
N ASN A 683 0.49 22.12 5.57
CA ASN A 683 -0.63 22.78 4.89
C ASN A 683 -0.18 23.47 3.60
N GLU A 684 0.86 24.29 3.68
CA GLU A 684 1.44 24.98 2.53
C GLU A 684 1.94 24.00 1.46
N ARG A 685 2.57 22.90 1.88
CA ARG A 685 3.01 21.82 0.98
C ARG A 685 1.84 21.20 0.23
N GLY A 686 0.73 20.92 0.92
CA GLY A 686 -0.48 20.36 0.31
C GLY A 686 -1.06 21.25 -0.78
N GLU A 687 -1.23 22.55 -0.49
CA GLU A 687 -1.71 23.54 -1.47
C GLU A 687 -0.75 23.69 -2.67
N PHE A 688 0.55 23.76 -2.39
CA PHE A 688 1.61 23.86 -3.39
C PHE A 688 1.61 22.66 -4.35
N SER A 689 1.65 21.44 -3.83
CA SER A 689 1.70 20.22 -4.64
C SER A 689 0.44 20.04 -5.48
N ALA A 690 -0.75 20.33 -4.94
CA ALA A 690 -2.00 20.27 -5.70
C ALA A 690 -2.05 21.31 -6.84
N THR A 691 -1.56 22.52 -6.57
CA THR A 691 -1.47 23.61 -7.57
C THR A 691 -0.47 23.24 -8.67
N GLN A 692 0.73 22.80 -8.30
CA GLN A 692 1.77 22.34 -9.24
C GLN A 692 1.27 21.16 -10.09
N GLY A 693 0.59 20.19 -9.48
CA GLY A 693 -0.02 19.05 -10.17
C GLY A 693 -1.08 19.47 -11.19
N SER A 694 -1.78 20.57 -10.92
CA SER A 694 -2.81 21.12 -11.79
C SER A 694 -2.25 21.93 -12.97
N LEU A 695 -1.03 22.46 -12.88
CA LEU A 695 -0.39 23.24 -13.95
C LEU A 695 0.15 22.38 -15.11
N PRO A 696 0.31 22.96 -16.32
CA PRO A 696 1.03 22.32 -17.42
C PRO A 696 2.45 21.94 -17.01
N ALA A 697 2.87 20.70 -17.29
CA ALA A 697 4.15 20.16 -16.83
C ALA A 697 5.37 20.99 -17.23
N GLY A 698 5.37 21.55 -18.45
CA GLY A 698 6.46 22.40 -18.95
C GLY A 698 6.60 23.74 -18.22
N LEU A 699 5.53 24.25 -17.58
CA LEU A 699 5.57 25.52 -16.86
C LEU A 699 6.05 25.38 -15.42
N ARG A 700 5.88 24.20 -14.81
CA ARG A 700 6.17 23.92 -13.40
C ARG A 700 7.53 24.45 -12.90
N PRO A 701 8.67 24.23 -13.61
CA PRO A 701 10.00 24.66 -13.14
C PRO A 701 10.16 26.18 -13.08
N TYR A 702 9.37 26.92 -13.85
CA TYR A 702 9.49 28.37 -14.00
C TYR A 702 8.60 29.15 -13.04
N MET A 703 7.57 28.51 -12.48
CA MET A 703 6.59 29.17 -11.60
C MET A 703 7.21 29.85 -10.37
N LYS A 704 8.33 29.33 -9.88
CA LYS A 704 9.08 29.89 -8.74
C LYS A 704 9.61 31.31 -9.00
N TYR A 705 9.81 31.68 -10.27
CA TYR A 705 10.24 33.02 -10.68
C TYR A 705 9.08 33.99 -10.89
N ILE A 706 7.85 33.48 -11.00
CA ILE A 706 6.64 34.25 -11.34
C ILE A 706 5.88 34.67 -10.07
N ASP A 707 5.66 33.72 -9.15
CA ASP A 707 4.99 33.98 -7.88
C ASP A 707 5.86 33.44 -6.73
N PRO A 708 6.33 34.31 -5.80
CA PRO A 708 7.11 33.90 -4.63
C PRO A 708 6.46 32.81 -3.77
N TRP A 709 5.15 32.65 -3.84
CA TRP A 709 4.42 31.56 -3.19
C TRP A 709 4.93 30.17 -3.63
N PHE A 710 5.29 29.97 -4.90
CA PHE A 710 5.86 28.70 -5.35
C PHE A 710 7.25 28.45 -4.79
N SER A 711 8.06 29.49 -4.61
CA SER A 711 9.37 29.37 -3.96
C SER A 711 9.21 28.99 -2.48
N ARG A 712 8.24 29.57 -1.77
CA ARG A 712 7.90 29.18 -0.40
C ARG A 712 7.39 27.75 -0.32
N GLY A 713 6.44 27.35 -1.17
CA GLY A 713 5.91 25.98 -1.18
C GLY A 713 6.98 24.93 -1.48
N ALA A 714 7.92 25.23 -2.40
CA ALA A 714 9.06 24.36 -2.65
C ALA A 714 9.98 24.23 -1.41
N ALA A 715 10.20 25.31 -0.66
CA ALA A 715 10.92 25.27 0.61
C ALA A 715 10.16 24.45 1.67
N SER A 716 8.82 24.55 1.73
CA SER A 716 7.99 23.76 2.65
C SER A 716 8.08 22.25 2.35
N VAL A 717 8.14 21.85 1.07
CA VAL A 717 8.44 20.46 0.68
C VAL A 717 9.79 20.00 1.22
N GLN A 718 10.85 20.80 1.07
CA GLN A 718 12.19 20.46 1.55
C GLN A 718 12.26 20.40 3.07
N ASN A 719 11.64 21.35 3.77
CA ASN A 719 11.63 21.39 5.23
C ASN A 719 10.92 20.17 5.82
N LEU A 720 9.74 19.80 5.32
CA LEU A 720 9.00 18.63 5.80
C LEU A 720 9.76 17.32 5.53
N THR A 721 10.41 17.25 4.37
CA THR A 721 11.30 16.13 4.03
C THR A 721 12.46 16.02 5.02
N GLY A 722 13.05 17.16 5.41
CA GLY A 722 14.09 17.23 6.43
C GLY A 722 13.62 16.72 7.78
N ILE A 723 12.39 17.06 8.20
CA ILE A 723 11.76 16.57 9.44
C ILE A 723 11.71 15.04 9.43
N ALA A 724 11.09 14.45 8.40
CA ALA A 724 10.95 13.00 8.31
C ALA A 724 12.30 12.28 8.21
N THR A 725 13.25 12.83 7.44
CA THR A 725 14.60 12.25 7.31
C THR A 725 15.33 12.22 8.64
N ASN A 726 15.25 13.30 9.42
CA ASN A 726 15.88 13.37 10.73
C ASN A 726 15.31 12.31 11.68
N GLN A 727 13.99 12.21 11.76
CA GLN A 727 13.32 11.25 12.65
C GLN A 727 13.65 9.80 12.29
N VAL A 728 13.61 9.46 10.99
CA VAL A 728 13.98 8.11 10.54
C VAL A 728 15.45 7.80 10.84
N ASN A 729 16.36 8.75 10.66
CA ASN A 729 17.78 8.54 10.98
C ASN A 729 18.02 8.36 12.48
N LEU A 730 17.40 9.19 13.33
CA LEU A 730 17.47 9.05 14.79
C LEU A 730 16.97 7.67 15.22
N ARG A 731 15.83 7.25 14.68
CA ARG A 731 15.22 5.95 14.99
C ARG A 731 16.08 4.77 14.56
N ILE A 732 16.66 4.82 13.36
CA ILE A 732 17.60 3.77 12.88
C ILE A 732 18.87 3.71 13.76
N SER A 733 19.30 4.84 14.33
CA SER A 733 20.50 4.90 15.18
C SER A 733 20.30 4.32 16.59
N GLN A 734 19.06 4.25 17.07
CA GLN A 734 18.70 3.71 18.37
C GLN A 734 18.53 2.17 18.28
N THR A 735 19.57 1.40 18.60
CA THR A 735 19.51 -0.06 18.66
C THR A 735 18.95 -0.53 20.02
N GLY A 736 18.02 -1.50 20.01
CA GLY A 736 17.58 -2.22 21.22
C GLY A 736 16.20 -1.87 21.78
N GLN A 737 15.39 -1.04 21.14
CA GLN A 737 13.99 -0.81 21.55
C GLN A 737 13.01 -1.76 20.83
N SER A 738 12.28 -2.59 21.59
CA SER A 738 11.30 -3.57 21.08
C SER A 738 9.89 -2.96 20.88
N ARG A 739 9.78 -1.78 20.28
CA ARG A 739 8.47 -1.15 20.03
C ARG A 739 7.84 -1.71 18.75
N ARG A 740 6.55 -2.02 18.80
CA ARG A 740 5.76 -2.49 17.64
C ARG A 740 5.01 -1.31 17.02
N ASP A 741 5.74 -0.41 16.37
CA ASP A 741 5.22 0.79 15.72
C ASP A 741 5.18 0.66 14.17
N LEU A 742 4.64 1.66 13.46
CA LEU A 742 4.51 1.61 11.99
C LEU A 742 5.89 1.50 11.33
N LEU A 743 6.91 2.20 11.82
CA LEU A 743 8.23 2.18 11.21
C LEU A 743 8.96 0.87 11.43
N ALA A 744 8.86 0.28 12.63
CA ALA A 744 9.40 -1.05 12.91
C ALA A 744 8.80 -2.11 11.96
N ARG A 745 7.51 -1.99 11.66
CA ARG A 745 6.83 -2.86 10.69
C ARG A 745 7.24 -2.57 9.25
N LEU A 746 7.45 -1.30 8.87
CA LEU A 746 8.01 -0.94 7.56
C LEU A 746 9.45 -1.47 7.37
N GLN A 747 10.27 -1.46 8.42
CA GLN A 747 11.65 -1.96 8.38
C GLN A 747 11.72 -3.49 8.23
N THR A 748 10.75 -4.20 8.78
CA THR A 748 10.65 -5.67 8.69
C THR A 748 9.90 -6.14 7.43
N GLY A 749 9.19 -5.23 6.75
CA GLY A 749 8.46 -5.52 5.54
C GLY A 749 9.37 -5.93 4.38
N GLN A 750 9.01 -7.01 3.70
CA GLN A 750 9.73 -7.58 2.56
C GLN A 750 8.83 -7.66 1.33
N ASP A 751 9.42 -7.50 0.15
CA ASP A 751 8.71 -7.73 -1.11
C ASP A 751 8.56 -9.22 -1.45
N ALA A 752 7.99 -9.52 -2.63
CA ALA A 752 7.74 -10.90 -3.07
C ALA A 752 9.03 -11.73 -3.23
N ASP A 753 10.17 -11.05 -3.45
CA ASP A 753 11.48 -11.66 -3.60
C ASP A 753 12.24 -11.73 -2.27
N GLY A 754 11.61 -11.30 -1.15
CA GLY A 754 12.20 -11.28 0.19
C GLY A 754 13.10 -10.07 0.47
N ASN A 755 13.15 -9.08 -0.43
CA ASN A 755 14.01 -7.91 -0.26
C ASN A 755 13.35 -6.87 0.65
N PRO A 756 14.10 -6.26 1.59
CA PRO A 756 13.61 -5.18 2.43
C PRO A 756 13.48 -3.86 1.65
N MET A 757 12.73 -2.92 2.22
CA MET A 757 12.63 -1.56 1.69
C MET A 757 13.98 -0.82 1.76
N GLY A 758 14.35 -0.14 0.68
CA GLY A 758 15.55 0.72 0.66
C GLY A 758 15.41 1.94 1.58
N LYS A 759 16.53 2.51 2.05
CA LYS A 759 16.50 3.65 3.00
C LYS A 759 15.70 4.86 2.51
N ASP A 760 15.92 5.28 1.27
CA ASP A 760 15.20 6.44 0.68
C ASP A 760 13.72 6.13 0.48
N GLU A 761 13.39 4.88 0.20
CA GLU A 761 12.02 4.40 0.09
C GLU A 761 11.34 4.41 1.47
N LEU A 762 12.02 3.94 2.51
CA LEU A 762 11.54 3.97 3.89
C LEU A 762 11.27 5.41 4.36
N ILE A 763 12.17 6.35 4.08
CA ILE A 763 11.96 7.77 4.40
C ILE A 763 10.75 8.33 3.64
N ALA A 764 10.59 7.96 2.37
CA ALA A 764 9.45 8.41 1.57
C ALA A 764 8.10 7.85 2.07
N GLU A 765 8.06 6.58 2.51
CA GLU A 765 6.85 6.00 3.11
C GLU A 765 6.56 6.58 4.49
N ALA A 766 7.57 6.78 5.35
CA ALA A 766 7.40 7.43 6.65
C ALA A 766 6.89 8.88 6.52
N LEU A 767 7.44 9.64 5.57
CA LEU A 767 6.93 10.97 5.23
C LEU A 767 5.48 10.91 4.71
N THR A 768 5.15 9.90 3.91
CA THR A 768 3.78 9.70 3.41
C THR A 768 2.81 9.41 4.56
N GLN A 769 3.21 8.60 5.54
CA GLN A 769 2.41 8.32 6.73
C GLN A 769 2.20 9.57 7.59
N LEU A 770 3.26 10.32 7.89
CA LEU A 770 3.19 11.58 8.63
C LEU A 770 2.19 12.55 7.99
N ILE A 771 2.25 12.74 6.67
CA ILE A 771 1.35 13.63 5.92
C ILE A 771 -0.09 13.11 5.94
N ALA A 772 -0.28 11.82 5.65
CA ALA A 772 -1.61 11.24 5.48
C ALA A 772 -2.36 11.14 6.82
N GLY A 773 -1.70 10.67 7.87
CA GLY A 773 -2.31 10.45 9.19
C GLY A 773 -2.58 11.74 9.99
N SER A 774 -1.78 12.79 9.80
CA SER A 774 -2.01 14.06 10.52
C SER A 774 -3.14 14.89 9.91
N ASP A 775 -2.99 15.27 8.63
CA ASP A 775 -3.85 16.25 7.96
C ASP A 775 -5.29 15.74 7.78
N THR A 776 -5.49 14.45 7.46
CA THR A 776 -6.85 13.95 7.20
C THR A 776 -7.65 13.74 8.48
N THR A 777 -7.05 13.16 9.52
CA THR A 777 -7.71 12.94 10.82
C THR A 777 -8.04 14.27 11.49
N SER A 778 -7.11 15.22 11.57
CA SER A 778 -7.37 16.51 12.26
C SER A 778 -8.52 17.30 11.63
N ASN A 779 -8.54 17.39 10.29
CA ASN A 779 -9.61 18.07 9.55
C ASN A 779 -10.96 17.36 9.74
N SER A 780 -10.96 16.03 9.74
CA SER A 780 -12.18 15.23 9.92
C SER A 780 -12.72 15.34 11.35
N SER A 781 -11.88 15.26 12.38
CA SER A 781 -12.28 15.47 13.78
C SER A 781 -12.84 16.88 14.02
N CYS A 782 -12.20 17.89 13.43
CA CYS A 782 -12.70 19.27 13.47
C CYS A 782 -14.08 19.40 12.81
N ALA A 783 -14.25 18.81 11.62
CA ALA A 783 -15.52 18.79 10.93
C ALA A 783 -16.60 18.05 11.72
N ILE A 784 -16.29 16.91 12.35
CA ILE A 784 -17.25 16.11 13.13
C ILE A 784 -17.79 16.96 14.28
N LEU A 785 -16.90 17.60 15.04
CA LEU A 785 -17.30 18.47 16.13
C LEU A 785 -18.23 19.58 15.62
N TRP A 786 -17.83 20.27 14.55
CA TRP A 786 -18.63 21.37 14.00
C TRP A 786 -20.02 20.91 13.53
N TRP A 787 -20.09 19.85 12.72
CA TRP A 787 -21.35 19.37 12.15
C TRP A 787 -22.31 18.84 13.23
N VAL A 788 -21.81 18.09 14.20
CA VAL A 788 -22.61 17.55 15.31
C VAL A 788 -23.16 18.68 16.19
N VAL A 789 -22.33 19.67 16.56
CA VAL A 789 -22.74 20.77 17.45
C VAL A 789 -23.64 21.79 16.74
N LYS A 790 -23.43 22.04 15.44
CA LYS A 790 -24.22 22.99 14.64
C LYS A 790 -25.68 22.54 14.48
N HIS A 791 -25.94 21.24 14.39
CA HIS A 791 -27.24 20.72 13.97
C HIS A 791 -28.16 20.40 15.15
N PRO A 792 -29.38 20.98 15.19
CA PRO A 792 -30.33 20.74 16.28
C PRO A 792 -30.65 19.26 16.48
N GLY A 793 -30.71 18.83 17.74
CA GLY A 793 -31.05 17.45 18.12
C GLY A 793 -29.92 16.42 17.93
N VAL A 794 -29.00 16.63 16.98
CA VAL A 794 -27.92 15.66 16.71
C VAL A 794 -26.95 15.54 17.89
N HIS A 795 -26.44 16.66 18.38
CA HIS A 795 -25.56 16.67 19.55
C HIS A 795 -26.23 15.99 20.75
N LYS A 796 -27.48 16.36 21.07
CA LYS A 796 -28.23 15.77 22.18
C LYS A 796 -28.37 14.24 22.04
N ARG A 797 -28.75 13.75 20.86
CA ARG A 797 -28.95 12.33 20.60
C ARG A 797 -27.64 11.52 20.67
N LEU A 798 -26.53 12.10 20.20
CA LEU A 798 -25.21 11.48 20.36
C LEU A 798 -24.84 11.34 21.83
N MET A 799 -25.11 12.38 22.63
CA MET A 799 -24.83 12.35 24.06
C MET A 799 -25.69 11.30 24.79
N GLU A 800 -26.96 11.17 24.43
CA GLU A 800 -27.84 10.12 24.96
C GLU A 800 -27.30 8.71 24.69
N GLU A 801 -26.84 8.42 23.46
CA GLU A 801 -26.23 7.11 23.13
C GLU A 801 -24.95 6.86 23.94
N LEU A 802 -24.07 7.87 24.05
CA LEU A 802 -22.83 7.78 24.83
C LEU A 802 -23.09 7.61 26.33
N ASP A 803 -24.19 8.13 26.85
CA ASP A 803 -24.56 7.99 28.26
C ASP A 803 -25.22 6.66 28.58
N GLU A 804 -25.99 6.12 27.65
CA GLU A 804 -26.62 4.80 27.78
C GLU A 804 -25.59 3.66 27.72
N HIS A 805 -24.58 3.77 26.85
CA HIS A 805 -23.67 2.65 26.55
C HIS A 805 -22.31 2.75 27.23
N LEU A 806 -21.84 3.97 27.56
CA LEU A 806 -20.54 4.15 28.20
C LEU A 806 -20.75 4.46 29.69
N GLY A 807 -20.02 3.73 30.53
CA GLY A 807 -20.08 3.88 31.99
C GLY A 807 -19.64 5.25 32.49
N THR A 808 -19.57 5.40 33.82
CA THR A 808 -19.12 6.63 34.48
C THR A 808 -17.60 6.74 34.59
N GLU A 809 -16.84 5.83 33.98
CA GLU A 809 -15.38 5.86 34.03
C GLU A 809 -14.85 7.11 33.33
N GLU A 810 -13.98 7.85 34.03
CA GLU A 810 -13.32 9.02 33.49
C GLU A 810 -12.07 8.61 32.71
N GLY A 811 -11.95 9.06 31.46
CA GLY A 811 -10.73 8.85 30.68
C GLY A 811 -10.96 8.80 29.19
N VAL A 812 -10.02 8.14 28.50
CA VAL A 812 -10.11 7.85 27.06
C VAL A 812 -10.99 6.63 26.86
N ILE A 813 -11.98 6.75 25.97
CA ILE A 813 -12.85 5.64 25.59
C ILE A 813 -12.08 4.70 24.65
N SER A 814 -12.10 3.40 24.94
CA SER A 814 -11.43 2.39 24.13
C SER A 814 -12.10 2.24 22.76
N TYR A 815 -11.37 1.76 21.75
CA TYR A 815 -11.96 1.49 20.45
C TYR A 815 -13.04 0.41 20.52
N ALA A 816 -12.85 -0.61 21.37
CA ALA A 816 -13.81 -1.69 21.56
C ALA A 816 -15.17 -1.18 22.06
N ASP A 817 -15.17 -0.20 22.97
CA ASP A 817 -16.39 0.33 23.58
C ASP A 817 -17.18 1.26 22.65
N CYS A 818 -16.51 1.90 21.68
CA CYS A 818 -17.15 2.90 20.83
C CYS A 818 -17.38 2.48 19.37
N LYS A 819 -16.70 1.44 18.86
CA LYS A 819 -16.82 1.04 17.44
C LYS A 819 -18.22 0.57 17.01
N GLU A 820 -19.00 0.01 17.95
CA GLU A 820 -20.34 -0.55 17.69
C GLU A 820 -21.48 0.47 17.95
N LEU A 821 -21.15 1.69 18.41
CA LEU A 821 -22.14 2.73 18.68
C LEU A 821 -22.71 3.26 17.36
N LYS A 822 -24.00 2.99 17.13
CA LYS A 822 -24.65 3.14 15.83
C LYS A 822 -24.79 4.61 15.44
N TYR A 823 -25.21 5.46 16.37
CA TYR A 823 -25.42 6.88 16.11
C TYR A 823 -24.10 7.65 16.06
N LEU A 824 -23.10 7.27 16.86
CA LEU A 824 -21.73 7.74 16.71
C LEU A 824 -21.17 7.45 15.31
N ASN A 825 -21.27 6.19 14.86
CA ASN A 825 -20.86 5.79 13.50
C ASN A 825 -21.62 6.58 12.43
N ALA A 826 -22.94 6.77 12.60
CA ALA A 826 -23.76 7.57 11.71
C ALA A 826 -23.30 9.04 11.64
N CYS A 827 -22.94 9.66 12.77
CA CYS A 827 -22.43 11.03 12.81
C CYS A 827 -21.07 11.15 12.11
N ILE A 828 -20.17 10.19 12.33
CA ILE A 828 -18.86 10.14 11.68
C ILE A 828 -19.04 9.97 10.16
N ASN A 829 -19.81 8.99 9.71
CA ASN A 829 -20.02 8.73 8.28
C ASN A 829 -20.73 9.89 7.58
N GLU A 830 -21.74 10.48 8.22
CA GLU A 830 -22.42 11.65 7.66
C GLU A 830 -21.48 12.85 7.54
N THR A 831 -20.58 13.02 8.51
CA THR A 831 -19.56 14.06 8.42
C THR A 831 -18.59 13.79 7.28
N LEU A 832 -18.05 12.58 7.17
CA LEU A 832 -17.13 12.20 6.10
C LEU A 832 -17.79 12.35 4.71
N ARG A 833 -19.11 12.12 4.62
CA ARG A 833 -19.90 12.37 3.42
C ARG A 833 -19.98 13.86 3.10
N ILE A 834 -20.63 14.64 3.97
CA ILE A 834 -20.96 16.05 3.70
C ILE A 834 -19.71 16.94 3.65
N HIS A 835 -18.72 16.66 4.50
CA HIS A 835 -17.48 17.43 4.53
C HIS A 835 -16.58 17.03 3.36
N SER A 836 -16.53 15.74 3.01
CA SER A 836 -15.68 15.22 1.93
C SER A 836 -14.24 15.75 2.02
N THR A 837 -13.51 15.38 3.09
CA THR A 837 -12.15 15.87 3.40
C THR A 837 -11.22 15.83 2.18
N SER A 838 -11.34 14.79 1.34
CA SER A 838 -10.77 14.76 -0.01
C SER A 838 -11.89 14.98 -1.04
N SER A 839 -12.04 16.21 -1.51
CA SER A 839 -13.10 16.63 -2.44
C SER A 839 -12.76 16.39 -3.92
N ILE A 840 -11.49 16.21 -4.26
CA ILE A 840 -11.01 16.14 -5.65
C ILE A 840 -11.30 14.80 -6.32
N GLY A 841 -11.32 14.79 -7.66
CA GLY A 841 -11.65 13.58 -8.43
C GLY A 841 -10.54 12.58 -8.73
N LEU A 842 -9.42 12.64 -8.01
CA LEU A 842 -8.32 11.65 -8.07
C LEU A 842 -7.98 11.16 -9.49
N PRO A 843 -7.42 12.02 -10.36
CA PRO A 843 -7.37 11.78 -11.81
C PRO A 843 -6.59 10.52 -12.22
N ARG A 844 -7.22 9.65 -13.02
CA ARG A 844 -6.69 8.40 -13.56
C ARG A 844 -6.61 8.42 -15.08
N ILE A 845 -5.72 7.62 -15.67
CA ILE A 845 -5.56 7.44 -17.12
C ILE A 845 -6.22 6.12 -17.52
N LEU A 846 -7.11 6.16 -18.50
CA LEU A 846 -7.76 4.97 -19.05
C LEU A 846 -6.76 4.13 -19.88
N PRO A 847 -6.62 2.81 -19.61
CA PRO A 847 -5.71 1.95 -20.37
C PRO A 847 -6.28 1.56 -21.74
N GLN A 848 -7.60 1.62 -21.90
CA GLN A 848 -8.35 1.28 -23.10
C GLN A 848 -9.53 2.22 -23.31
N THR A 849 -10.17 2.14 -24.48
CA THR A 849 -11.39 2.89 -24.77
C THR A 849 -12.57 2.21 -24.07
N VAL A 850 -13.41 2.98 -23.39
CA VAL A 850 -14.57 2.49 -22.63
C VAL A 850 -15.85 3.17 -23.13
N SER A 851 -16.92 2.40 -23.31
CA SER A 851 -18.27 2.94 -23.53
C SER A 851 -18.97 3.06 -22.17
N PHE A 852 -19.44 4.26 -21.82
CA PHE A 852 -20.12 4.51 -20.55
C PHE A 852 -21.30 5.47 -20.74
N LYS A 853 -22.52 5.02 -20.42
CA LYS A 853 -23.77 5.81 -20.53
C LYS A 853 -23.91 6.57 -21.87
N GLY A 854 -23.61 5.89 -22.99
CA GLY A 854 -23.66 6.47 -24.35
C GLY A 854 -22.44 7.33 -24.73
N HIS A 855 -21.47 7.50 -23.85
CA HIS A 855 -20.22 8.21 -24.11
C HIS A 855 -19.07 7.24 -24.42
N ILE A 856 -18.34 7.52 -25.51
CA ILE A 856 -17.09 6.81 -25.83
C ILE A 856 -15.91 7.57 -25.21
N LEU A 857 -15.31 6.98 -24.18
CA LEU A 857 -14.16 7.51 -23.45
C LEU A 857 -12.86 6.87 -24.01
N PRO A 858 -12.06 7.59 -24.81
CA PRO A 858 -10.93 6.98 -25.53
C PRO A 858 -9.75 6.64 -24.61
N LYS A 859 -8.99 5.60 -25.00
CA LYS A 859 -7.70 5.24 -24.40
C LYS A 859 -6.80 6.45 -24.17
N GLY A 860 -6.16 6.50 -23.00
CA GLY A 860 -5.25 7.55 -22.59
C GLY A 860 -5.91 8.86 -22.15
N LEU A 861 -7.25 8.94 -22.17
CA LEU A 861 -7.99 10.04 -21.56
C LEU A 861 -7.76 10.04 -20.04
N VAL A 862 -7.58 11.23 -19.46
CA VAL A 862 -7.60 11.38 -18.00
C VAL A 862 -9.06 11.55 -17.56
N CYS A 863 -9.54 10.69 -16.67
CA CYS A 863 -10.85 10.82 -16.05
C CYS A 863 -10.68 11.10 -14.55
N SER A 864 -11.54 11.94 -14.01
CA SER A 864 -11.63 12.20 -12.57
C SER A 864 -13.07 12.10 -12.11
N VAL A 865 -13.28 11.56 -10.91
CA VAL A 865 -14.59 11.35 -10.29
C VAL A 865 -14.58 12.04 -8.92
N PRO A 866 -14.96 13.33 -8.85
CA PRO A 866 -14.86 14.11 -7.62
C PRO A 866 -15.71 13.52 -6.51
N THR A 867 -15.08 13.14 -5.40
CA THR A 867 -15.77 12.60 -4.21
C THR A 867 -16.86 13.57 -3.73
N PHE A 868 -16.60 14.88 -3.78
CA PHE A 868 -17.59 15.89 -3.39
C PHE A 868 -18.87 15.76 -4.23
N GLU A 869 -18.77 15.53 -5.55
CA GLU A 869 -19.95 15.36 -6.41
C GLU A 869 -20.69 14.06 -6.10
N ILE A 870 -19.96 12.95 -5.87
CA ILE A 870 -20.58 11.65 -5.56
C ILE A 870 -21.30 11.70 -4.20
N HIS A 871 -20.68 12.33 -3.21
CA HIS A 871 -21.24 12.50 -1.88
C HIS A 871 -22.37 13.54 -1.80
N HIS A 872 -22.54 14.39 -2.83
CA HIS A 872 -23.60 15.39 -2.91
C HIS A 872 -24.56 15.14 -4.08
N ASP A 873 -24.58 13.92 -4.62
CA ASP A 873 -25.50 13.53 -5.67
C ASP A 873 -26.95 13.45 -5.12
N PRO A 874 -27.89 14.29 -5.59
CA PRO A 874 -29.27 14.24 -5.11
C PRO A 874 -29.97 12.93 -5.48
N ASP A 875 -29.55 12.24 -6.54
CA ASP A 875 -30.15 10.96 -6.95
C ASP A 875 -29.83 9.83 -5.95
N VAL A 876 -28.72 9.95 -5.23
CA VAL A 876 -28.28 9.00 -4.19
C VAL A 876 -28.70 9.46 -2.79
N TRP A 877 -28.48 10.74 -2.48
CA TRP A 877 -28.56 11.25 -1.12
C TRP A 877 -29.89 11.97 -0.82
N GLY A 878 -30.65 12.36 -1.84
CA GLY A 878 -31.91 13.11 -1.71
C GLY A 878 -31.66 14.57 -1.33
N ASP A 879 -31.39 14.82 -0.04
CA ASP A 879 -31.06 16.12 0.54
C ASP A 879 -29.55 16.23 0.87
N PRO A 880 -28.67 16.29 -0.15
CA PRO A 880 -27.22 16.10 0.01
C PRO A 880 -26.53 17.13 0.91
N PHE A 881 -27.07 18.34 1.03
CA PHE A 881 -26.48 19.43 1.81
C PHE A 881 -27.04 19.52 3.24
N THR A 882 -28.00 18.67 3.61
CA THR A 882 -28.50 18.55 4.97
C THR A 882 -27.63 17.57 5.74
N PHE A 883 -27.16 17.95 6.93
CA PHE A 883 -26.50 17.00 7.83
C PHE A 883 -27.55 16.17 8.57
N ARG A 884 -27.68 14.90 8.17
CA ARG A 884 -28.69 13.97 8.72
C ARG A 884 -28.07 12.60 8.99
N PRO A 885 -27.48 12.37 10.19
CA PRO A 885 -26.96 11.06 10.57
C PRO A 885 -27.98 9.93 10.44
N GLU A 886 -29.27 10.20 10.61
CA GLU A 886 -30.35 9.23 10.49
C GLU A 886 -30.33 8.46 9.16
N ARG A 887 -29.78 9.03 8.08
CA ARG A 887 -29.71 8.36 6.78
C ARG A 887 -28.93 7.03 6.81
N TRP A 888 -28.02 6.89 7.77
CA TRP A 888 -27.22 5.68 7.98
C TRP A 888 -27.96 4.61 8.79
N LEU A 889 -29.10 4.97 9.38
CA LEU A 889 -29.96 4.08 10.16
C LEU A 889 -31.24 3.68 9.39
N GLU A 890 -31.45 4.25 8.20
CA GLU A 890 -32.57 3.92 7.32
C GLU A 890 -32.39 2.50 6.73
N PRO A 891 -33.49 1.75 6.48
CA PRO A 891 -33.40 0.40 5.92
C PRO A 891 -32.65 0.30 4.57
N ASN A 892 -32.64 1.37 3.78
CA ASN A 892 -31.97 1.47 2.49
C ASN A 892 -30.56 2.11 2.56
N ALA A 893 -29.98 2.28 3.76
CA ALA A 893 -28.65 2.84 3.93
C ALA A 893 -27.59 2.10 3.08
N LYS A 894 -27.70 0.75 3.01
CA LYS A 894 -26.81 -0.11 2.22
C LYS A 894 -26.75 0.24 0.73
N ASP A 895 -27.84 0.72 0.14
CA ASP A 895 -27.86 1.08 -1.28
C ASP A 895 -27.01 2.33 -1.55
N ARG A 896 -26.96 3.25 -0.57
CA ARG A 896 -26.20 4.50 -0.63
C ARG A 896 -24.71 4.29 -0.32
N GLU A 897 -24.38 3.27 0.47
CA GLU A 897 -23.00 2.92 0.82
C GLU A 897 -22.11 2.68 -0.42
N LYS A 898 -22.69 2.22 -1.54
CA LYS A 898 -21.96 2.06 -2.81
C LYS A 898 -21.35 3.36 -3.34
N ALA A 899 -22.02 4.49 -3.08
CA ALA A 899 -21.55 5.82 -3.44
C ALA A 899 -20.74 6.50 -2.33
N PHE A 900 -20.61 5.87 -1.16
CA PHE A 900 -19.85 6.40 -0.04
C PHE A 900 -18.37 5.97 -0.14
N MET A 901 -17.53 6.90 -0.55
CA MET A 901 -16.12 6.65 -0.84
C MET A 901 -15.16 7.67 -0.18
N PRO A 902 -15.28 7.96 1.14
CA PRO A 902 -14.37 8.89 1.82
C PRO A 902 -12.91 8.43 1.82
N PHE A 903 -12.70 7.11 1.68
CA PHE A 903 -11.40 6.46 1.61
C PHE A 903 -11.00 6.03 0.19
N SER A 904 -11.71 6.49 -0.85
CA SER A 904 -11.62 5.98 -2.23
C SER A 904 -11.95 4.47 -2.31
N CYS A 905 -12.03 3.93 -3.51
CA CYS A 905 -12.22 2.50 -3.76
C CYS A 905 -11.08 1.91 -4.61
N GLY A 906 -11.14 0.59 -4.83
CA GLY A 906 -10.25 -0.13 -5.75
C GLY A 906 -8.82 -0.37 -5.24
N PRO A 907 -7.88 -0.77 -6.12
CA PRO A 907 -6.53 -1.16 -5.73
C PRO A 907 -5.68 0.02 -5.22
N ARG A 908 -6.20 1.24 -5.35
CA ARG A 908 -5.57 2.49 -4.89
C ARG A 908 -6.34 3.13 -3.72
N SER A 909 -7.25 2.39 -3.07
CA SER A 909 -7.98 2.83 -1.87
C SER A 909 -7.03 3.16 -0.71
N CYS A 910 -7.51 3.96 0.24
CA CYS A 910 -6.75 4.37 1.41
C CYS A 910 -6.30 3.15 2.21
N ILE A 911 -4.99 3.02 2.43
CA ILE A 911 -4.42 1.95 3.24
C ILE A 911 -4.66 2.16 4.74
N GLY A 912 -4.77 3.42 5.18
CA GLY A 912 -4.97 3.80 6.58
C GLY A 912 -6.43 3.89 7.02
N ARG A 913 -7.40 3.36 6.25
CA ARG A 913 -8.85 3.47 6.55
C ARG A 913 -9.18 3.06 7.98
N ASN A 914 -8.71 1.88 8.40
CA ASN A 914 -9.06 1.32 9.69
C ASN A 914 -8.43 2.12 10.84
N LEU A 915 -7.20 2.62 10.66
CA LEU A 915 -6.52 3.47 11.64
C LEU A 915 -7.25 4.81 11.80
N ALA A 916 -7.58 5.45 10.68
CA ALA A 916 -8.34 6.69 10.69
C ALA A 916 -9.71 6.51 11.35
N MET A 917 -10.45 5.44 11.04
CA MET A 917 -11.73 5.17 11.70
C MET A 917 -11.56 4.98 13.21
N MET A 918 -10.58 4.18 13.66
CA MET A 918 -10.29 4.01 15.09
C MET A 918 -10.01 5.35 15.78
N GLU A 919 -9.14 6.18 15.20
CA GLU A 919 -8.86 7.53 15.72
C GLU A 919 -10.13 8.37 15.81
N LEU A 920 -10.95 8.41 14.76
CA LEU A 920 -12.18 9.21 14.74
C LEU A 920 -13.21 8.72 15.77
N TYR A 921 -13.36 7.41 15.94
CA TYR A 921 -14.25 6.84 16.98
C TYR A 921 -13.78 7.24 18.38
N MET A 922 -12.52 6.97 18.72
CA MET A 922 -11.97 7.24 20.04
C MET A 922 -11.97 8.74 20.35
N ILE A 923 -11.54 9.58 19.40
CA ILE A 923 -11.51 11.05 19.58
C ILE A 923 -12.93 11.57 19.82
N THR A 924 -13.88 11.18 18.96
CA THR A 924 -15.25 11.70 19.02
C THR A 924 -15.97 11.24 20.29
N SER A 925 -15.96 9.94 20.60
CA SER A 925 -16.62 9.42 21.80
C SER A 925 -16.04 10.04 23.08
N THR A 926 -14.71 10.16 23.16
CA THR A 926 -14.02 10.68 24.34
C THR A 926 -14.33 12.17 24.58
N ILE A 927 -14.22 13.03 23.55
CA ILE A 927 -14.42 14.46 23.75
C ILE A 927 -15.89 14.80 24.04
N PHE A 928 -16.84 14.15 23.36
CA PHE A 928 -18.27 14.40 23.59
C PHE A 928 -18.71 13.84 24.94
N LYS A 929 -18.19 12.69 25.38
CA LYS A 929 -18.48 12.18 26.73
C LYS A 929 -17.99 13.14 27.83
N ARG A 930 -16.81 13.76 27.65
CA ARG A 930 -16.15 14.59 28.68
C ARG A 930 -16.58 16.05 28.71
N TYR A 931 -16.89 16.66 27.57
CA TYR A 931 -17.15 18.09 27.47
C TYR A 931 -18.54 18.40 26.89
N GLU A 932 -19.11 19.51 27.34
CA GLU A 932 -20.25 20.13 26.68
C GLU A 932 -19.73 21.17 25.68
N PHE A 933 -20.23 21.13 24.44
CA PHE A 933 -19.82 22.03 23.36
C PHE A 933 -20.97 22.91 22.86
N ALA A 934 -20.63 24.14 22.47
CA ALA A 934 -21.49 25.06 21.72
C ALA A 934 -20.64 25.86 20.71
N LEU A 935 -21.23 26.31 19.62
CA LEU A 935 -20.53 27.21 18.70
C LEU A 935 -20.42 28.63 19.29
N VAL A 936 -19.30 29.30 19.01
CA VAL A 936 -19.13 30.72 19.38
C VAL A 936 -20.15 31.58 18.64
N ASP A 937 -20.30 31.33 17.34
CA ASP A 937 -21.29 31.91 16.44
C ASP A 937 -22.25 30.81 15.95
N PRO A 938 -23.42 30.65 16.58
CA PRO A 938 -24.43 29.68 16.16
C PRO A 938 -25.07 30.01 14.81
N ASP A 939 -24.95 31.25 14.32
CA ASP A 939 -25.58 31.69 13.07
C ASP A 939 -24.65 31.51 11.86
N LEU A 940 -23.37 31.18 12.09
CA LEU A 940 -22.39 30.90 11.03
C LEU A 940 -22.94 29.85 10.05
N ALA A 941 -23.18 30.27 8.79
CA ALA A 941 -23.89 29.45 7.81
C ALA A 941 -23.12 28.18 7.43
N GLU A 942 -21.79 28.26 7.30
CA GLU A 942 -20.93 27.17 6.83
C GLU A 942 -19.59 27.16 7.56
N LEU A 943 -18.98 25.99 7.69
CA LEU A 943 -17.59 25.86 8.11
C LEU A 943 -16.68 26.37 6.98
N GLU A 944 -16.01 27.50 7.22
CA GLU A 944 -15.08 28.08 6.23
C GLU A 944 -13.96 27.08 5.92
N THR A 945 -13.81 26.78 4.62
CA THR A 945 -12.81 25.82 4.15
C THR A 945 -11.94 26.38 3.05
N ARG A 946 -10.71 25.89 2.97
CA ARG A 946 -9.77 26.15 1.89
C ARG A 946 -9.26 24.84 1.32
N GLU A 947 -9.31 24.69 0.00
CA GLU A 947 -8.91 23.46 -0.66
C GLU A 947 -7.47 23.51 -1.17
N GLY A 948 -6.66 22.53 -0.77
CA GLY A 948 -5.40 22.20 -1.41
C GLY A 948 -5.52 20.87 -2.14
N PHE A 949 -4.87 19.85 -1.58
CA PHE A 949 -5.22 18.45 -1.88
C PHE A 949 -6.47 18.00 -1.08
N LEU A 950 -6.62 18.52 0.14
CA LEU A 950 -7.76 18.31 1.02
C LEU A 950 -8.59 19.61 1.14
N ARG A 951 -9.88 19.48 1.44
CA ARG A 951 -10.76 20.57 1.86
C ARG A 951 -10.61 20.73 3.38
N LYS A 952 -9.95 21.81 3.81
CA LYS A 952 -9.55 22.00 5.22
C LYS A 952 -10.34 23.12 5.87
N PRO A 953 -10.85 22.97 7.10
CA PRO A 953 -11.34 24.09 7.88
C PRO A 953 -10.25 25.14 8.09
N LEU A 954 -10.61 26.43 8.10
CA LEU A 954 -9.66 27.51 8.38
C LEU A 954 -9.50 27.79 9.89
N ASN A 955 -10.58 27.60 10.64
CA ASN A 955 -10.67 27.71 12.09
C ASN A 955 -11.97 27.01 12.53
N CYS A 956 -12.09 26.70 13.82
CA CYS A 956 -13.33 26.23 14.42
C CYS A 956 -13.44 26.78 15.85
N TRP A 957 -14.08 27.93 15.97
CA TRP A 957 -14.27 28.61 17.25
C TRP A 957 -15.44 28.03 18.03
N ILE A 958 -15.13 27.45 19.19
CA ILE A 958 -16.10 26.77 20.05
C ILE A 958 -16.10 27.35 21.47
N LYS A 959 -17.26 27.24 22.11
CA LYS A 959 -17.42 27.33 23.55
C LYS A 959 -17.42 25.91 24.09
N PHE A 960 -16.66 25.63 25.14
CA PHE A 960 -16.70 24.35 25.82
C PHE A 960 -16.57 24.47 27.34
N LYS A 961 -17.03 23.46 28.06
CA LYS A 961 -16.84 23.30 29.51
C LYS A 961 -16.83 21.81 29.86
N LEU A 962 -16.30 21.45 31.04
CA LEU A 962 -16.44 20.11 31.57
C LEU A 962 -17.92 19.78 31.79
N ARG A 963 -18.31 18.56 31.43
CA ARG A 963 -19.68 18.10 31.64
C ARG A 963 -19.89 17.80 33.12
N ALA A 964 -21.04 18.21 33.67
CA ALA A 964 -21.49 17.69 34.96
C ALA A 964 -22.05 16.29 34.69
N VAL A 965 -21.34 15.26 35.16
CA VAL A 965 -21.78 13.86 35.06
C VAL A 965 -22.72 13.54 36.20
#